data_AF-A0A150G546-F1
#
_entry.id   AF-A0A150G546-F1
#
_cell.length_a   1.000
_cell.length_b   1.000
_cell.length_c   1.000
_cell.angle_alpha   90.00
_cell.angle_beta   90.00
_cell.angle_gamma   90.00
#
_symmetry.space_group_name_H-M   'P 1'
#
loop_
_entity.id
_entity.type
_entity.pdbx_description
1 polymer ?
#
loop_
_entity_poly.entity_id
_entity_poly.type
_entity_poly.pdbx_seq_one_letter_code
_entity_poly.pdbx_strand_id
1 'polypeptide(L)'
;MRPASFTPAGGGLAKALAVLLLGLATVVNAACPTAPAGYTVYPDYDISGIGVNIKSYNNIAAAAADCDALGINACQAIVYSTGLFGGATIWTKRYGYGTGYERTAGGLFSTYCLYSLVCPYTPGFVPYENVDTNSGYIVSTHNSLARALAACAFYEDECQSIVFSPGTGTAVVKSVAYSAGIMRTSFSLFWWQRKCFYSKSPPPRPPPPRPPPPGGCFDIDGYVTVAGEDRPGDQIGWRWTLVAAVTACNANPDCAAVNSNGQLKSFGTTTTTSSRTCFYRKTPTVCPDIAGYNAVYDSDATTGVSLTNFNTVYGWTGAASACSSRTACLGFNTAGALFTSTSVQASVGSCFYVKIQGVPSPPPSPPPPLPPGRAIVVRQFACRFSYSSLGFTLNGGSGDADAIANWSYNFRLRMSTRFRVSFGTFFFRRIRFGGWFFGRRLALEGEDAAGLDTRRTRVWGQDEIAREFPDMAGLTELRLLGERMPEEGEMARAQREEEELFRSLYEHFRTAGADIHRMLAEGDTLDVDMTVFQPTSVPLPPSPPPSPPNPPGVETSPSPPPAPMTPPDAPNIDAAAIGSATNATVALVPALCPFTPGFVPYENVDTNSGYIVSTHNSLARALRACAFFGDECQSIVFSPGTGSAIVKSVAYSAGIMRASNPFFWWQRRCFYSKTCFDIDGYVTVAGEDRPGDQIGWRWTLVAAVTACNANPDCAAVNSNGQLKSFGTTTTTSSRTCFYRKTPTVCPDIAGYNAVYDSDATAGVSLATFNTVYGWSGAASACSSRTACLGFNTAGALFTSTSVQASVGSCFYVKIQGDKIADWSYNFKLRMSMRFRVSFGCFLFRRIRFGGWFFGRRLALEGEDAAGLDTRRTRVWGQDEIAREFPDMAGLTELRLLGERMPEEGEMARAQREEEELFRSLYEHFRTAGADIHRMLAEGDTLETDLSVFQPTSVPLPPSPPPSPPNPPGVETSPSPPPAPMTPPDAPDLSAGAIGSASNSSVTQTPNLRAVRQAKQCKPTPKFAWIPRLAAPRFADLYFNQTPVATGARASALVLWLMNRGAVDPPIASVQLIMRARDARPGTAATLVQVFAGQAGQGANLTCPREHALPLALLPGQGLTEAAFRNLTVLGVRIHVGNGTVTKTGRLPHIASVGLRLA
;
A
#
# COMPACT_ATOMS: atom_id res chain seq x y z
N MET A 1 69.76 -7.53 -82.57
CA MET A 1 71.11 -6.95 -82.51
C MET A 1 71.40 -6.54 -81.06
N ARG A 2 72.36 -7.19 -80.40
CA ARG A 2 73.12 -6.61 -79.27
C ARG A 2 74.17 -5.63 -79.87
N PRO A 3 74.94 -4.86 -79.09
CA PRO A 3 74.67 -4.06 -77.87
C PRO A 3 75.33 -2.65 -77.96
N ALA A 4 75.24 -1.81 -76.92
CA ALA A 4 76.39 -1.04 -76.42
C ALA A 4 76.09 -0.38 -75.06
N SER A 5 77.03 -0.57 -74.16
CA SER A 5 77.16 -0.05 -72.79
C SER A 5 78.14 1.13 -72.74
N PHE A 6 77.94 2.10 -71.85
CA PHE A 6 79.00 2.96 -71.31
C PHE A 6 78.67 3.46 -69.89
N THR A 7 79.61 3.25 -68.97
CA THR A 7 79.80 3.81 -67.61
C THR A 7 80.76 5.03 -67.67
N PRO A 8 81.22 5.68 -66.57
CA PRO A 8 80.61 6.17 -65.30
C PRO A 8 81.02 7.65 -64.99
N ALA A 9 80.61 8.21 -63.82
CA ALA A 9 81.42 9.02 -62.87
C ALA A 9 80.62 10.12 -62.13
N GLY A 10 80.79 10.23 -60.80
CA GLY A 10 80.33 11.40 -60.02
C GLY A 10 80.03 11.20 -58.53
N GLY A 11 80.96 10.62 -57.75
CA GLY A 11 80.82 10.28 -56.33
C GLY A 11 80.94 11.43 -55.32
N GLY A 12 80.13 12.49 -55.45
CA GLY A 12 80.04 13.60 -54.48
C GLY A 12 78.87 13.47 -53.50
N LEU A 13 77.72 12.97 -53.97
CA LEU A 13 76.49 12.94 -53.18
C LEU A 13 76.53 11.90 -52.04
N ALA A 14 77.20 10.78 -52.28
CA ALA A 14 77.21 9.65 -51.33
C ALA A 14 78.00 9.97 -50.03
N LYS A 15 79.04 10.81 -50.08
CA LYS A 15 79.80 11.20 -48.87
C LYS A 15 79.08 12.26 -48.04
N ALA A 16 78.40 13.23 -48.68
CA ALA A 16 77.57 14.20 -47.97
C ALA A 16 76.34 13.53 -47.33
N LEU A 17 75.71 12.57 -48.04
CA LEU A 17 74.60 11.79 -47.50
C LEU A 17 75.06 10.84 -46.38
N ALA A 18 76.26 10.25 -46.48
CA ALA A 18 76.80 9.38 -45.43
C ALA A 18 77.14 10.14 -44.14
N VAL A 19 77.66 11.38 -44.21
CA VAL A 19 77.91 12.21 -43.01
C VAL A 19 76.60 12.69 -42.38
N LEU A 20 75.58 13.01 -43.19
CA LEU A 20 74.25 13.36 -42.69
C LEU A 20 73.55 12.15 -42.04
N LEU A 21 73.68 10.95 -42.64
CA LEU A 21 73.08 9.71 -42.14
C LEU A 21 73.83 9.12 -40.92
N LEU A 22 75.14 9.30 -40.81
CA LEU A 22 75.91 8.90 -39.61
C LEU A 22 75.73 9.89 -38.44
N GLY A 23 75.50 11.18 -38.71
CA GLY A 23 75.12 12.15 -37.67
C GLY A 23 73.69 11.94 -37.12
N LEU A 24 72.78 11.39 -37.93
CA LEU A 24 71.40 11.08 -37.52
C LEU A 24 71.26 9.76 -36.74
N ALA A 25 72.26 8.86 -36.80
CA ALA A 25 72.21 7.54 -36.17
C ALA A 25 72.71 7.49 -34.70
N THR A 26 73.17 8.62 -34.15
CA THR A 26 73.64 8.72 -32.75
C THR A 26 72.84 9.73 -31.92
N VAL A 27 71.54 9.85 -32.19
CA VAL A 27 70.61 10.44 -31.20
C VAL A 27 70.35 9.37 -30.15
N VAL A 28 71.20 9.37 -29.11
CA VAL A 28 71.02 8.57 -27.90
C VAL A 28 69.64 8.92 -27.33
N ASN A 29 68.76 7.91 -27.15
CA ASN A 29 67.51 8.07 -26.39
C ASN A 29 67.87 8.77 -25.07
N ALA A 30 67.53 10.05 -24.94
CA ALA A 30 67.82 10.80 -23.74
C ALA A 30 66.99 10.16 -22.62
N ALA A 31 67.65 9.48 -21.68
CA ALA A 31 66.99 8.87 -20.55
C ALA A 31 66.20 9.94 -19.79
N CYS A 32 65.00 9.59 -19.34
CA CYS A 32 64.21 10.47 -18.49
C CYS A 32 65.04 10.91 -17.28
N PRO A 33 65.04 12.21 -16.93
CA PRO A 33 65.59 12.67 -15.66
C PRO A 33 65.07 11.84 -14.47
N THR A 34 65.88 11.71 -13.43
CA THR A 34 65.47 11.01 -12.20
C THR A 34 64.22 11.69 -11.62
N ALA A 35 63.24 10.89 -11.22
CA ALA A 35 62.00 11.42 -10.68
C ALA A 35 62.25 12.22 -9.38
N PRO A 36 61.67 13.42 -9.25
CA PRO A 36 61.65 14.16 -7.98
C PRO A 36 60.98 13.32 -6.87
N ALA A 37 61.37 13.55 -5.61
CA ALA A 37 60.73 12.86 -4.48
C ALA A 37 59.20 13.08 -4.50
N GLY A 38 58.42 12.01 -4.36
CA GLY A 38 56.96 12.05 -4.45
C GLY A 38 56.37 11.82 -5.85
N TYR A 39 57.21 11.63 -6.88
CA TYR A 39 56.77 11.35 -8.25
C TYR A 39 57.33 10.02 -8.78
N THR A 40 56.54 9.30 -9.58
CA THR A 40 56.97 8.15 -10.40
C THR A 40 57.08 8.56 -11.85
N VAL A 41 58.19 8.19 -12.52
CA VAL A 41 58.44 8.47 -13.94
C VAL A 41 57.91 7.35 -14.84
N TYR A 42 57.23 7.74 -15.92
CA TYR A 42 56.71 6.88 -16.98
C TYR A 42 57.35 7.31 -18.32
N PRO A 43 58.36 6.58 -18.80
CA PRO A 43 58.98 6.86 -20.10
C PRO A 43 58.02 6.56 -21.25
N ASP A 44 58.07 7.37 -22.30
CA ASP A 44 57.29 7.29 -23.54
C ASP A 44 55.77 7.55 -23.38
N TYR A 45 55.38 8.25 -22.32
CA TYR A 45 53.99 8.65 -22.06
C TYR A 45 53.84 10.17 -22.09
N ASP A 46 52.76 10.62 -22.72
CA ASP A 46 52.22 11.98 -22.60
C ASP A 46 50.73 11.92 -22.22
N ILE A 47 50.18 13.04 -21.76
CA ILE A 47 48.76 13.26 -21.53
C ILE A 47 48.20 13.91 -22.80
N SER A 48 47.46 13.14 -23.59
CA SER A 48 46.80 13.65 -24.81
C SER A 48 45.49 14.36 -24.45
N GLY A 49 45.25 15.48 -25.13
CA GLY A 49 44.06 16.33 -24.98
C GLY A 49 44.36 17.74 -24.49
N ILE A 50 43.31 18.56 -24.36
CA ILE A 50 43.35 19.99 -23.99
C ILE A 50 43.69 20.15 -22.49
N GLY A 51 44.82 19.58 -22.05
CA GLY A 51 45.44 19.91 -20.78
C GLY A 51 45.95 21.34 -20.87
N VAL A 52 45.56 22.20 -19.92
CA VAL A 52 46.13 23.54 -19.84
C VAL A 52 47.55 23.36 -19.31
N ASN A 53 48.56 23.57 -20.16
CA ASN A 53 49.93 23.73 -19.71
C ASN A 53 49.93 24.92 -18.74
N ILE A 54 50.24 24.65 -17.47
CA ILE A 54 50.14 25.68 -16.43
C ILE A 54 51.34 26.60 -16.55
N LYS A 55 52.55 26.02 -16.66
CA LYS A 55 53.81 26.75 -16.77
C LYS A 55 54.92 25.85 -17.32
N SER A 56 55.88 26.44 -18.04
CA SER A 56 57.06 25.73 -18.55
C SER A 56 58.30 25.95 -17.69
N TYR A 57 59.17 24.94 -17.63
CA TYR A 57 60.38 24.92 -16.83
C TYR A 57 61.56 24.35 -17.62
N ASN A 58 62.77 24.74 -17.22
CA ASN A 58 64.03 24.29 -17.81
C ASN A 58 64.69 23.17 -16.97
N ASN A 59 64.17 22.86 -15.78
CA ASN A 59 64.63 21.75 -14.94
C ASN A 59 63.46 21.09 -14.18
N ILE A 60 63.58 19.78 -13.92
CA ILE A 60 62.48 18.97 -13.38
C ILE A 60 62.20 19.28 -11.90
N ALA A 61 63.21 19.69 -11.14
CA ALA A 61 63.08 20.02 -9.73
C ALA A 61 62.23 21.29 -9.50
N ALA A 62 62.39 22.31 -10.35
CA ALA A 62 61.58 23.54 -10.30
C ALA A 62 60.14 23.27 -10.74
N ALA A 63 59.95 22.40 -11.74
CA ALA A 63 58.61 21.97 -12.13
C ALA A 63 57.89 21.21 -11.01
N ALA A 64 58.61 20.35 -10.26
CA ALA A 64 58.07 19.64 -9.11
C ALA A 64 57.74 20.57 -7.96
N ALA A 65 58.65 21.46 -7.57
CA ALA A 65 58.42 22.42 -6.50
C ALA A 65 57.21 23.33 -6.79
N ASP A 66 57.03 23.77 -8.03
CA ASP A 66 55.86 24.55 -8.42
C ASP A 66 54.58 23.71 -8.47
N CYS A 67 54.66 22.46 -8.96
CA CYS A 67 53.53 21.53 -8.97
C CYS A 67 53.04 21.21 -7.54
N ASP A 68 53.96 21.00 -6.61
CA ASP A 68 53.68 20.80 -5.18
C ASP A 68 53.07 22.05 -4.54
N ALA A 69 53.61 23.24 -4.85
CA ALA A 69 53.12 24.52 -4.33
C ALA A 69 51.72 24.88 -4.84
N LEU A 70 51.39 24.51 -6.08
CA LEU A 70 50.05 24.69 -6.66
C LEU A 70 49.01 23.74 -6.03
N GLY A 71 49.45 22.62 -5.46
CA GLY A 71 48.61 21.60 -4.85
C GLY A 71 47.89 20.70 -5.87
N ILE A 72 47.43 19.53 -5.39
CA ILE A 72 46.90 18.44 -6.23
C ILE A 72 45.68 18.81 -7.08
N ASN A 73 44.97 19.88 -6.73
CA ASN A 73 43.80 20.36 -7.47
C ASN A 73 44.19 21.20 -8.70
N ALA A 74 45.40 21.76 -8.73
CA ALA A 74 45.88 22.65 -9.77
C ALA A 74 46.96 22.01 -10.63
N CYS A 75 47.90 21.22 -10.06
CA CYS A 75 48.90 20.46 -10.81
C CYS A 75 48.85 18.98 -10.44
N GLN A 76 48.79 18.10 -11.44
CA GLN A 76 48.58 16.66 -11.24
C GLN A 76 49.64 15.79 -11.91
N ALA A 77 50.38 16.36 -12.87
CA ALA A 77 51.51 15.69 -13.52
C ALA A 77 52.50 16.70 -14.09
N ILE A 78 53.72 16.21 -14.33
CA ILE A 78 54.77 16.96 -15.02
C ILE A 78 55.15 16.18 -16.28
N VAL A 79 55.22 16.85 -17.43
CA VAL A 79 55.66 16.25 -18.69
C VAL A 79 56.98 16.87 -19.10
N TYR A 80 57.99 16.04 -19.30
CA TYR A 80 59.29 16.42 -19.84
C TYR A 80 59.38 15.96 -21.29
N SER A 81 59.80 16.85 -22.20
CA SER A 81 60.07 16.52 -23.60
C SER A 81 61.39 17.10 -24.04
N THR A 82 62.19 16.31 -24.76
CA THR A 82 63.39 16.80 -25.45
C THR A 82 63.03 17.23 -26.86
N GLY A 83 63.12 18.54 -27.15
CA GLY A 83 62.92 19.06 -28.50
C GLY A 83 64.09 18.73 -29.45
N LEU A 84 63.79 18.69 -30.75
CA LEU A 84 64.69 18.31 -31.85
C LEU A 84 65.98 19.16 -31.98
N PHE A 85 66.05 20.31 -31.29
CA PHE A 85 67.17 21.25 -31.33
C PHE A 85 67.84 21.48 -29.96
N GLY A 86 67.75 20.52 -29.04
CA GLY A 86 68.59 20.51 -27.82
C GLY A 86 68.05 21.28 -26.62
N GLY A 87 66.79 21.73 -26.65
CA GLY A 87 66.11 22.30 -25.48
C GLY A 87 65.13 21.30 -24.86
N ALA A 88 65.38 20.87 -23.62
CA ALA A 88 64.38 20.16 -22.83
C ALA A 88 63.30 21.16 -22.38
N THR A 89 62.04 20.88 -22.69
CA THR A 89 60.91 21.65 -22.20
C THR A 89 60.10 20.81 -21.23
N ILE A 90 59.78 21.38 -20.07
CA ILE A 90 59.06 20.70 -18.99
C ILE A 90 57.78 21.47 -18.73
N TRP A 91 56.63 20.81 -18.72
CA TRP A 91 55.34 21.43 -18.45
C TRP A 91 54.70 20.82 -17.22
N THR A 92 54.17 21.66 -16.34
CA THR A 92 53.20 21.23 -15.33
C THR A 92 51.82 21.17 -15.99
N LYS A 93 51.11 20.04 -15.83
CA LYS A 93 49.80 19.79 -16.44
C LYS A 93 48.72 19.52 -15.37
N ARG A 94 47.50 19.98 -15.68
CA ARG A 94 46.25 19.64 -14.97
C ARG A 94 45.41 18.72 -15.85
N TYR A 95 44.81 17.67 -15.29
CA TYR A 95 43.89 16.82 -16.06
C TYR A 95 42.60 17.59 -16.37
N GLY A 96 42.29 17.74 -17.65
CA GLY A 96 40.94 18.09 -18.10
C GLY A 96 40.02 16.88 -18.03
N TYR A 97 38.72 17.09 -17.84
CA TYR A 97 37.71 16.03 -17.95
C TYR A 97 37.84 15.35 -19.33
N GLY A 98 38.24 14.07 -19.35
CA GLY A 98 38.37 13.28 -20.59
C GLY A 98 39.77 13.14 -21.18
N THR A 99 40.84 13.49 -20.44
CA THR A 99 42.23 13.29 -20.91
C THR A 99 42.76 11.88 -20.56
N GLY A 100 43.40 11.22 -21.53
CA GLY A 100 43.98 9.88 -21.39
C GLY A 100 45.51 9.91 -21.40
N TYR A 101 46.14 8.85 -20.87
CA TYR A 101 47.55 8.60 -21.12
C TYR A 101 47.69 7.94 -22.47
N GLU A 102 48.23 8.66 -23.44
CA GLU A 102 48.63 8.05 -24.69
C GLU A 102 50.10 7.68 -24.58
N ARG A 103 50.39 6.40 -24.80
CA ARG A 103 51.74 6.01 -25.19
C ARG A 103 51.97 6.67 -26.54
N THR A 104 52.82 7.70 -26.59
CA THR A 104 53.12 8.39 -27.84
C THR A 104 53.67 7.37 -28.82
N ALA A 105 52.95 7.11 -29.90
CA ALA A 105 53.36 6.17 -30.94
C ALA A 105 54.59 6.74 -31.65
N GLY A 106 55.78 6.46 -31.11
CA GLY A 106 57.11 6.63 -31.71
C GLY A 106 57.22 7.64 -32.85
N GLY A 107 56.78 8.88 -32.63
CA GLY A 107 57.07 9.98 -33.53
C GLY A 107 58.59 10.18 -33.50
N LEU A 108 59.23 10.03 -34.65
CA LEU A 108 60.64 9.66 -34.81
C LEU A 108 61.72 10.45 -34.02
N PHE A 109 61.42 11.52 -33.27
CA PHE A 109 62.46 12.42 -32.73
C PHE A 109 62.16 13.15 -31.40
N SER A 110 61.31 12.64 -30.49
CA SER A 110 61.16 13.24 -29.15
C SER A 110 60.83 12.22 -28.05
N THR A 111 61.68 12.12 -27.02
CA THR A 111 61.40 11.33 -25.81
C THR A 111 60.46 12.12 -24.89
N TYR A 112 59.34 11.51 -24.49
CA TYR A 112 58.43 12.06 -23.49
C TYR A 112 58.58 11.31 -22.17
N CYS A 113 58.63 12.03 -21.06
CA CYS A 113 58.68 11.45 -19.72
C CYS A 113 57.60 12.10 -18.87
N LEU A 114 56.65 11.29 -18.43
CA LEU A 114 55.58 11.72 -17.55
C LEU A 114 55.94 11.42 -16.10
N TYR A 115 55.90 12.42 -15.23
CA TYR A 115 56.06 12.27 -13.78
C TYR A 115 54.70 12.45 -13.11
N SER A 116 54.22 11.41 -12.44
CA SER A 116 52.91 11.40 -11.76
C SER A 116 53.09 11.15 -10.25
N LEU A 117 52.24 11.74 -9.42
CA LEU A 117 52.31 11.63 -7.96
C LEU A 117 52.11 10.17 -7.47
N VAL A 118 52.94 9.75 -6.52
CA VAL A 118 52.91 8.42 -5.86
C VAL A 118 51.77 8.35 -4.83
N CYS A 119 51.21 7.16 -4.58
CA CYS A 119 50.25 6.97 -3.50
C CYS A 119 50.86 7.38 -2.12
N PRO A 120 50.25 8.32 -1.37
CA PRO A 120 50.82 8.78 -0.11
C PRO A 120 51.00 7.66 0.92
N TYR A 121 52.19 7.51 1.48
CA TYR A 121 52.44 6.56 2.57
C TYR A 121 51.53 6.86 3.77
N THR A 122 50.92 5.81 4.32
CA THR A 122 49.98 5.92 5.43
C THR A 122 50.32 4.89 6.51
N PRO A 123 50.70 5.32 7.73
CA PRO A 123 51.02 4.39 8.82
C PRO A 123 49.87 3.41 9.11
N GLY A 124 50.20 2.12 9.29
CA GLY A 124 49.22 1.05 9.55
C GLY A 124 48.55 0.45 8.29
N PHE A 125 48.85 0.98 7.10
CA PHE A 125 48.34 0.49 5.83
C PHE A 125 49.44 0.25 4.82
N VAL A 126 49.26 -0.78 3.97
CA VAL A 126 50.12 -1.03 2.80
C VAL A 126 49.42 -0.47 1.55
N PRO A 127 50.01 0.52 0.85
CA PRO A 127 49.46 1.04 -0.39
C PRO A 127 49.77 0.11 -1.58
N TYR A 128 48.78 -0.03 -2.47
CA TYR A 128 48.88 -0.72 -3.75
C TYR A 128 48.41 0.22 -4.85
N GLU A 129 49.29 0.50 -5.81
CA GLU A 129 48.99 1.42 -6.90
C GLU A 129 48.18 0.75 -8.02
N ASN A 130 47.21 1.48 -8.56
CA ASN A 130 46.35 1.02 -9.66
C ASN A 130 45.54 -0.26 -9.35
N VAL A 131 45.29 -0.50 -8.06
CA VAL A 131 44.47 -1.61 -7.60
C VAL A 131 43.11 -1.06 -7.15
N ASP A 132 42.03 -1.64 -7.66
CA ASP A 132 40.68 -1.48 -7.11
C ASP A 132 40.07 -2.87 -6.94
N THR A 133 39.64 -3.17 -5.73
CA THR A 133 38.92 -4.40 -5.44
C THR A 133 37.41 -4.15 -5.60
N ASN A 134 36.80 -4.74 -6.63
CA ASN A 134 35.34 -4.68 -6.82
C ASN A 134 34.55 -5.44 -5.74
N SER A 135 35.22 -6.05 -4.77
CA SER A 135 34.61 -6.79 -3.66
C SER A 135 35.00 -6.16 -2.32
N GLY A 136 34.02 -6.08 -1.43
CA GLY A 136 34.07 -5.38 -0.14
C GLY A 136 32.94 -4.36 -0.01
N TYR A 137 32.23 -4.37 1.12
CA TYR A 137 31.17 -3.40 1.39
C TYR A 137 31.77 -2.01 1.59
N ILE A 138 31.17 -0.99 0.97
CA ILE A 138 31.54 0.41 1.21
C ILE A 138 30.99 0.79 2.58
N VAL A 139 31.89 1.10 3.51
CA VAL A 139 31.54 1.55 4.86
C VAL A 139 31.24 3.06 4.84
N SER A 140 32.05 3.85 4.13
CA SER A 140 31.83 5.29 3.97
C SER A 140 32.67 5.89 2.83
N THR A 141 32.24 7.04 2.31
CA THR A 141 32.91 7.82 1.25
C THR A 141 33.33 9.20 1.78
N HIS A 142 34.54 9.62 1.46
CA HIS A 142 35.16 10.85 1.96
C HIS A 142 35.83 11.63 0.82
N ASN A 143 35.98 12.92 0.99
CA ASN A 143 36.62 13.83 0.02
C ASN A 143 38.11 14.07 0.31
N SER A 144 38.73 13.26 1.17
CA SER A 144 40.19 13.22 1.35
C SER A 144 40.62 11.89 1.96
N LEU A 145 41.86 11.49 1.72
CA LEU A 145 42.47 10.32 2.36
C LEU A 145 42.51 10.47 3.89
N ALA A 146 42.82 11.67 4.40
CA ALA A 146 42.87 11.93 5.84
C ALA A 146 41.53 11.66 6.54
N ARG A 147 40.41 12.09 5.95
CA ARG A 147 39.07 11.81 6.49
C ARG A 147 38.69 10.33 6.41
N ALA A 148 39.05 9.66 5.31
CA ALA A 148 38.84 8.21 5.23
C ALA A 148 39.66 7.43 6.25
N LEU A 149 40.87 7.89 6.59
CA LEU A 149 41.68 7.28 7.64
C LEU A 149 41.08 7.50 9.03
N ALA A 150 40.60 8.71 9.32
CA ALA A 150 39.89 9.00 10.56
C ALA A 150 38.61 8.16 10.69
N ALA A 151 37.85 8.04 9.60
CA ALA A 151 36.65 7.18 9.57
C ALA A 151 37.01 5.70 9.72
N CYS A 152 38.07 5.23 9.06
CA CYS A 152 38.54 3.85 9.20
C CYS A 152 39.00 3.53 10.63
N ALA A 153 39.61 4.50 11.33
CA ALA A 153 39.94 4.37 12.74
C ALA A 153 38.69 4.36 13.63
N PHE A 154 37.65 5.15 13.30
CA PHE A 154 36.37 5.14 14.01
C PHE A 154 35.61 3.81 13.88
N TYR A 155 35.64 3.19 12.69
CA TYR A 155 34.98 1.91 12.42
C TYR A 155 35.87 0.70 12.77
N GLU A 156 36.63 0.77 13.88
CA GLU A 156 37.74 -0.12 14.30
C GLU A 156 37.76 -1.54 13.69
N ASP A 157 36.70 -2.32 13.94
CA ASP A 157 36.58 -3.73 13.55
C ASP A 157 36.06 -3.94 12.12
N GLU A 158 35.24 -3.00 11.62
CA GLU A 158 34.61 -3.08 10.31
C GLU A 158 35.51 -2.54 9.20
N CYS A 159 36.44 -1.63 9.48
CA CYS A 159 37.35 -1.11 8.44
C CYS A 159 38.59 -1.99 8.25
N GLN A 160 38.78 -2.47 7.02
CA GLN A 160 39.88 -3.34 6.65
C GLN A 160 40.70 -2.85 5.45
N SER A 161 40.14 -1.95 4.62
CA SER A 161 40.87 -1.30 3.52
C SER A 161 40.29 0.06 3.12
N ILE A 162 41.06 0.87 2.38
CA ILE A 162 40.63 2.17 1.84
C ILE A 162 41.00 2.25 0.35
N VAL A 163 40.12 2.78 -0.49
CA VAL A 163 40.41 3.08 -1.91
C VAL A 163 40.37 4.58 -2.13
N PHE A 164 41.50 5.18 -2.44
CA PHE A 164 41.64 6.62 -2.67
C PHE A 164 41.93 6.90 -4.13
N SER A 165 41.23 7.86 -4.72
CA SER A 165 41.55 8.39 -6.04
C SER A 165 42.20 9.78 -5.87
N PRO A 166 43.54 9.88 -6.03
CA PRO A 166 44.25 11.16 -5.88
C PRO A 166 43.72 12.24 -6.83
N GLY A 167 43.31 11.83 -8.05
CA GLY A 167 42.82 12.75 -9.08
C GLY A 167 41.50 13.45 -8.74
N THR A 168 40.69 12.89 -7.84
CA THR A 168 39.41 13.49 -7.39
C THR A 168 39.41 13.87 -5.91
N GLY A 169 40.46 13.49 -5.17
CA GLY A 169 40.47 13.57 -3.71
C GLY A 169 39.50 12.60 -3.02
N THR A 170 38.78 11.74 -3.76
CA THR A 170 37.77 10.85 -3.15
C THR A 170 38.40 9.60 -2.54
N ALA A 171 38.01 9.25 -1.32
CA ALA A 171 38.44 8.05 -0.61
C ALA A 171 37.23 7.23 -0.17
N VAL A 172 37.30 5.91 -0.29
CA VAL A 172 36.24 4.96 0.04
C VAL A 172 36.76 3.98 1.09
N VAL A 173 36.13 3.92 2.24
CA VAL A 173 36.43 2.98 3.33
C VAL A 173 35.70 1.66 3.05
N LYS A 174 36.39 0.51 3.15
CA LYS A 174 35.86 -0.83 2.83
C LYS A 174 36.09 -1.84 3.94
N SER A 175 35.20 -2.85 4.02
CA SER A 175 35.16 -3.80 5.14
C SER A 175 35.90 -5.12 5.00
N VAL A 176 36.71 -5.30 3.95
CA VAL A 176 37.44 -6.56 3.70
C VAL A 176 38.93 -6.29 3.54
N ALA A 177 39.76 -7.09 4.23
CA ALA A 177 41.21 -7.09 4.09
C ALA A 177 41.61 -8.06 2.97
N TYR A 178 42.55 -7.67 2.13
CA TYR A 178 43.08 -8.55 1.10
C TYR A 178 44.58 -8.78 1.32
N SER A 179 44.98 -10.05 1.28
CA SER A 179 46.38 -10.45 1.17
C SER A 179 46.84 -10.36 -0.29
N ALA A 180 48.12 -10.07 -0.53
CA ALA A 180 48.71 -9.94 -1.86
C ALA A 180 48.45 -11.12 -2.82
N GLY A 181 48.13 -12.32 -2.32
CA GLY A 181 47.91 -13.53 -3.13
C GLY A 181 46.55 -13.68 -3.82
N ILE A 182 45.53 -12.85 -3.53
CA ILE A 182 44.16 -12.98 -4.09
C ILE A 182 43.80 -11.78 -5.00
N MET A 183 44.77 -10.96 -5.40
CA MET A 183 44.53 -9.85 -6.32
C MET A 183 44.45 -10.35 -7.77
N ARG A 184 43.25 -10.73 -8.24
CA ARG A 184 42.97 -10.70 -9.68
C ARG A 184 42.68 -9.25 -10.08
N THR A 185 43.34 -8.78 -11.13
CA THR A 185 43.04 -7.52 -11.81
C THR A 185 41.60 -7.53 -12.30
N SER A 186 40.66 -7.02 -11.50
CA SER A 186 39.29 -6.79 -11.97
C SER A 186 39.29 -5.53 -12.84
N PHE A 187 39.30 -5.73 -14.16
CA PHE A 187 39.05 -4.70 -15.17
C PHE A 187 37.62 -4.13 -14.97
N SER A 188 37.49 -2.96 -14.36
CA SER A 188 36.22 -2.23 -14.27
C SER A 188 36.14 -1.18 -15.38
N LEU A 189 34.94 -0.97 -15.93
CA LEU A 189 34.62 -0.06 -17.06
C LEU A 189 34.84 1.45 -16.78
N PHE A 190 35.46 1.83 -15.66
CA PHE A 190 35.83 3.22 -15.34
C PHE A 190 37.34 3.45 -15.60
N TRP A 191 37.70 3.60 -16.87
CA TRP A 191 39.08 3.65 -17.38
C TRP A 191 39.90 4.93 -17.07
N TRP A 192 39.45 5.84 -16.21
CA TRP A 192 39.94 7.23 -16.24
C TRP A 192 40.61 7.77 -14.97
N GLN A 193 40.78 6.99 -13.89
CA GLN A 193 41.37 7.50 -12.64
C GLN A 193 42.27 6.47 -11.95
N ARG A 194 43.54 6.86 -11.68
CA ARG A 194 44.41 6.09 -10.79
C ARG A 194 43.79 6.02 -9.40
N LYS A 195 43.81 4.82 -8.81
CA LYS A 195 43.35 4.54 -7.45
C LYS A 195 44.50 3.93 -6.64
N CYS A 196 44.62 4.38 -5.40
CA CYS A 196 45.49 3.86 -4.37
C CYS A 196 44.65 2.99 -3.43
N PHE A 197 44.94 1.69 -3.38
CA PHE A 197 44.30 0.77 -2.45
C PHE A 197 45.19 0.62 -1.20
N TYR A 198 44.67 0.92 -0.02
CA TYR A 198 45.36 0.83 1.26
C TYR A 198 44.79 -0.36 2.04
N SER A 199 45.58 -1.41 2.28
CA SER A 199 45.17 -2.58 3.08
C SER A 199 45.72 -2.50 4.50
N LYS A 200 44.90 -2.76 5.52
CA LYS A 200 45.32 -2.71 6.94
C LYS A 200 46.29 -3.86 7.25
N SER A 201 47.46 -3.58 7.84
CA SER A 201 48.45 -4.61 8.17
C SER A 201 48.05 -5.44 9.40
N PRO A 202 48.01 -6.79 9.36
CA PRO A 202 47.72 -7.60 10.54
C PRO A 202 48.91 -7.61 11.54
N PRO A 203 48.68 -7.74 12.86
CA PRO A 203 49.75 -7.89 13.84
C PRO A 203 50.47 -9.26 13.67
N PRO A 204 51.79 -9.34 13.95
CA PRO A 204 52.57 -10.54 13.68
C PRO A 204 52.17 -11.71 14.62
N ARG A 205 51.87 -12.89 14.05
CA ARG A 205 51.69 -14.16 14.78
C ARG A 205 52.56 -15.28 14.19
N PRO A 206 52.93 -16.31 14.99
CA PRO A 206 53.94 -17.31 14.65
C PRO A 206 53.47 -18.32 13.59
N PRO A 207 54.40 -19.00 12.87
CA PRO A 207 54.10 -19.73 11.65
C PRO A 207 53.36 -21.07 11.89
N PRO A 208 52.28 -21.36 11.15
CA PRO A 208 51.58 -22.65 11.21
C PRO A 208 52.15 -23.70 10.22
N PRO A 209 51.80 -25.00 10.40
CA PRO A 209 52.39 -26.13 9.68
C PRO A 209 51.90 -26.26 8.23
N ARG A 210 52.66 -27.05 7.43
CA ARG A 210 52.54 -27.25 5.99
C ARG A 210 51.14 -27.75 5.53
N PRO A 211 50.60 -27.29 4.37
CA PRO A 211 49.31 -27.75 3.84
C PRO A 211 49.39 -29.14 3.17
N PRO A 212 48.31 -29.94 3.19
CA PRO A 212 48.20 -31.22 2.48
C PRO A 212 47.90 -31.04 0.96
N PRO A 213 48.11 -32.09 0.14
CA PRO A 213 48.07 -32.02 -1.32
C PRO A 213 46.66 -31.76 -1.91
N PRO A 214 46.58 -31.23 -3.14
CA PRO A 214 45.33 -30.79 -3.75
C PRO A 214 44.48 -31.99 -4.21
N GLY A 215 43.40 -32.25 -3.49
CA GLY A 215 42.38 -33.25 -3.88
C GLY A 215 41.76 -34.06 -2.73
N GLY A 216 42.31 -34.01 -1.51
CA GLY A 216 41.79 -34.75 -0.37
C GLY A 216 40.62 -34.04 0.33
N CYS A 217 39.53 -34.77 0.56
CA CYS A 217 38.50 -34.37 1.53
C CYS A 217 39.09 -34.45 2.94
N PHE A 218 38.78 -33.50 3.81
CA PHE A 218 39.24 -33.51 5.20
C PHE A 218 38.14 -34.03 6.11
N ASP A 219 38.49 -34.90 7.06
CA ASP A 219 37.49 -35.44 8.00
C ASP A 219 36.95 -34.36 8.94
N ILE A 220 35.66 -34.50 9.27
CA ILE A 220 34.94 -33.58 10.16
C ILE A 220 34.33 -34.42 11.28
N ASP A 221 34.65 -34.09 12.52
CA ASP A 221 34.09 -34.78 13.69
C ASP A 221 32.56 -34.74 13.68
N GLY A 222 31.94 -35.91 13.87
CA GLY A 222 30.48 -36.08 13.77
C GLY A 222 29.96 -36.24 12.34
N TYR A 223 30.83 -36.48 11.36
CA TYR A 223 30.47 -36.73 9.97
C TYR A 223 31.29 -37.87 9.34
N VAL A 224 30.66 -38.66 8.45
CA VAL A 224 31.35 -39.57 7.53
C VAL A 224 31.63 -38.83 6.22
N THR A 225 32.90 -38.76 5.83
CA THR A 225 33.34 -38.16 4.57
C THR A 225 33.21 -39.14 3.42
N VAL A 226 32.54 -38.72 2.34
CA VAL A 226 32.43 -39.45 1.08
C VAL A 226 32.98 -38.57 -0.03
N ALA A 227 34.14 -38.96 -0.58
CA ALA A 227 34.85 -38.18 -1.58
C ALA A 227 34.25 -38.39 -2.97
N GLY A 228 34.11 -37.29 -3.74
CA GLY A 228 33.71 -37.39 -5.14
C GLY A 228 32.22 -37.64 -5.35
N GLU A 229 31.38 -37.41 -4.34
CA GLU A 229 29.94 -37.68 -4.39
C GLU A 229 29.13 -36.44 -3.96
N ASP A 230 27.87 -36.37 -4.42
CA ASP A 230 26.89 -35.37 -4.01
C ASP A 230 25.45 -35.90 -4.20
N ARG A 231 24.49 -35.21 -3.58
CA ARG A 231 23.06 -35.41 -3.81
C ARG A 231 22.41 -34.11 -4.31
N PRO A 232 22.01 -33.99 -5.58
CA PRO A 232 21.24 -32.85 -6.05
C PRO A 232 19.76 -32.98 -5.63
N GLY A 233 19.08 -31.84 -5.49
CA GLY A 233 17.63 -31.78 -5.30
C GLY A 233 17.11 -31.81 -3.84
N ASP A 234 18.00 -31.88 -2.85
CA ASP A 234 17.64 -31.96 -1.41
C ASP A 234 18.26 -30.84 -0.56
N GLN A 235 18.58 -29.72 -1.20
CA GLN A 235 19.23 -28.59 -0.54
C GLN A 235 18.22 -27.85 0.34
N ILE A 236 18.44 -27.88 1.66
CA ILE A 236 17.61 -27.15 2.64
C ILE A 236 18.26 -25.85 3.11
N GLY A 237 19.50 -25.59 2.67
CA GLY A 237 20.20 -24.36 2.97
C GLY A 237 21.60 -24.35 2.37
N TRP A 238 22.26 -23.20 2.47
CA TRP A 238 23.62 -23.04 1.99
C TRP A 238 24.42 -22.06 2.85
N ARG A 239 25.71 -22.32 3.01
CA ARG A 239 26.66 -21.48 3.73
C ARG A 239 27.94 -21.37 2.92
N TRP A 240 28.56 -20.20 2.94
CA TRP A 240 29.72 -19.88 2.11
C TRP A 240 31.00 -20.65 2.49
N THR A 241 31.03 -21.25 3.69
CA THR A 241 32.15 -22.06 4.16
C THR A 241 31.64 -23.38 4.71
N LEU A 242 32.46 -24.42 4.57
CA LEU A 242 32.15 -25.76 5.08
C LEU A 242 31.97 -25.76 6.61
N VAL A 243 32.77 -24.99 7.36
CA VAL A 243 32.62 -24.83 8.82
C VAL A 243 31.26 -24.21 9.19
N ALA A 244 30.83 -23.17 8.47
CA ALA A 244 29.51 -22.58 8.70
C ALA A 244 28.38 -23.52 8.28
N ALA A 245 28.57 -24.31 7.22
CA ALA A 245 27.62 -25.33 6.78
C ALA A 245 27.44 -26.42 7.84
N VAL A 246 28.54 -26.96 8.38
CA VAL A 246 28.53 -27.94 9.47
C VAL A 246 27.83 -27.39 10.71
N THR A 247 28.18 -26.17 11.13
CA THR A 247 27.55 -25.52 12.29
C THR A 247 26.05 -25.37 12.11
N ALA A 248 25.62 -24.91 10.93
CA ALA A 248 24.20 -24.76 10.60
C ALA A 248 23.48 -26.10 10.47
N CYS A 249 24.17 -27.14 9.98
CA CYS A 249 23.63 -28.50 9.87
C CYS A 249 23.51 -29.19 11.22
N ASN A 250 24.41 -28.90 12.16
CA ASN A 250 24.30 -29.37 13.54
C ASN A 250 23.11 -28.75 14.26
N ALA A 251 22.86 -27.46 14.05
CA ALA A 251 21.73 -26.73 14.64
C ALA A 251 20.36 -27.02 13.98
N ASN A 252 20.35 -27.61 12.78
CA ASN A 252 19.12 -27.92 12.05
C ASN A 252 18.79 -29.42 12.14
N PRO A 253 17.69 -29.82 12.80
CA PRO A 253 17.31 -31.23 12.93
C PRO A 253 16.97 -31.90 11.60
N ASP A 254 16.62 -31.12 10.57
CA ASP A 254 16.32 -31.64 9.23
C ASP A 254 17.57 -31.82 8.37
N CYS A 255 18.76 -31.42 8.85
CA CYS A 255 20.01 -31.55 8.10
C CYS A 255 20.72 -32.87 8.41
N ALA A 256 20.80 -33.72 7.38
CA ALA A 256 21.44 -35.03 7.45
C ALA A 256 22.86 -35.06 6.86
N ALA A 257 23.23 -34.07 6.03
CA ALA A 257 24.58 -33.97 5.48
C ALA A 257 24.93 -32.53 5.05
N VAL A 258 26.21 -32.28 4.80
CA VAL A 258 26.70 -31.09 4.09
C VAL A 258 27.66 -31.49 2.98
N ASN A 259 27.86 -30.66 1.96
CA ASN A 259 28.93 -30.89 0.99
C ASN A 259 30.03 -29.82 1.06
N SER A 260 31.18 -30.04 0.42
CA SER A 260 32.33 -29.13 0.47
C SER A 260 32.08 -27.77 -0.17
N ASN A 261 31.00 -27.63 -0.94
CA ASN A 261 30.52 -26.35 -1.47
C ASN A 261 29.66 -25.60 -0.44
N GLY A 262 29.43 -26.17 0.74
CA GLY A 262 28.68 -25.58 1.85
C GLY A 262 27.17 -25.72 1.76
N GLN A 263 26.66 -26.64 0.94
CA GLN A 263 25.22 -26.93 0.86
C GLN A 263 24.80 -27.84 2.01
N LEU A 264 23.70 -27.49 2.69
CA LEU A 264 23.02 -28.33 3.68
C LEU A 264 22.02 -29.23 2.98
N LYS A 265 22.03 -30.52 3.33
CA LYS A 265 21.32 -31.58 2.63
C LYS A 265 20.34 -32.23 3.60
N SER A 266 19.08 -32.40 3.18
CA SER A 266 18.10 -33.10 4.02
C SER A 266 18.29 -34.62 4.04
N PHE A 267 19.10 -35.18 3.14
CA PHE A 267 19.40 -36.62 3.14
C PHE A 267 20.89 -36.91 3.29
N GLY A 268 21.19 -37.99 4.01
CA GLY A 268 22.55 -38.48 4.21
C GLY A 268 23.06 -39.38 3.08
N THR A 269 22.22 -39.79 2.12
CA THR A 269 22.63 -40.66 1.02
C THR A 269 22.93 -39.88 -0.25
N THR A 270 24.01 -40.25 -0.95
CA THR A 270 24.44 -39.67 -2.21
C THR A 270 23.69 -40.29 -3.38
N THR A 271 23.52 -39.56 -4.49
CA THR A 271 22.86 -40.08 -5.71
C THR A 271 23.65 -39.80 -6.98
N THR A 272 24.71 -39.01 -6.91
CA THR A 272 25.54 -38.64 -8.07
C THR A 272 27.01 -38.55 -7.69
N THR A 273 27.89 -38.90 -8.63
CA THR A 273 29.32 -38.64 -8.54
C THR A 273 29.63 -37.20 -8.93
N SER A 274 30.37 -36.47 -8.09
CA SER A 274 30.81 -35.09 -8.28
C SER A 274 32.31 -34.99 -7.99
N SER A 275 33.14 -35.04 -9.04
CA SER A 275 34.61 -35.22 -8.98
C SER A 275 35.42 -34.14 -8.24
N ARG A 276 34.76 -33.11 -7.68
CA ARG A 276 35.39 -32.04 -6.90
C ARG A 276 34.64 -31.70 -5.61
N THR A 277 33.70 -32.54 -5.22
CA THR A 277 32.87 -32.31 -4.03
C THR A 277 33.09 -33.41 -3.02
N CYS A 278 33.22 -33.03 -1.75
CA CYS A 278 33.20 -33.96 -0.62
C CYS A 278 31.84 -33.89 0.02
N PHE A 279 31.21 -35.03 0.24
CA PHE A 279 29.92 -35.12 0.93
C PHE A 279 30.15 -35.61 2.36
N TYR A 280 29.72 -34.82 3.33
CA TYR A 280 29.89 -35.08 4.76
C TYR A 280 28.53 -35.47 5.32
N ARG A 281 28.34 -36.77 5.56
CA ARG A 281 27.11 -37.32 6.14
C ARG A 281 27.17 -37.23 7.65
N LYS A 282 26.22 -36.53 8.28
CA LYS A 282 26.17 -36.37 9.73
C LYS A 282 26.01 -37.75 10.36
N THR A 283 26.92 -38.16 11.24
CA THR A 283 26.72 -39.36 12.05
C THR A 283 25.76 -39.02 13.18
N PRO A 284 24.55 -39.60 13.25
CA PRO A 284 23.71 -39.46 14.42
C PRO A 284 24.48 -40.04 15.61
N THR A 285 24.88 -39.19 16.55
CA THR A 285 25.61 -39.59 17.76
C THR A 285 24.69 -40.24 18.79
N VAL A 286 23.38 -40.00 18.69
CA VAL A 286 22.34 -40.65 19.50
C VAL A 286 21.09 -40.82 18.63
N CYS A 287 20.46 -42.00 18.62
CA CYS A 287 19.16 -42.20 17.98
C CYS A 287 18.09 -41.55 18.86
N PRO A 288 17.31 -40.57 18.35
CA PRO A 288 16.21 -39.99 19.10
C PRO A 288 15.26 -41.06 19.66
N ASP A 289 14.91 -40.99 20.94
CA ASP A 289 13.87 -41.84 21.50
C ASP A 289 12.51 -41.48 20.91
N ILE A 290 11.83 -42.45 20.30
CA ILE A 290 10.51 -42.28 19.70
C ILE A 290 9.53 -43.16 20.48
N ALA A 291 8.53 -42.53 21.11
CA ALA A 291 7.51 -43.23 21.86
C ALA A 291 6.82 -44.33 21.00
N GLY A 292 6.82 -45.56 21.51
CA GLY A 292 6.28 -46.74 20.81
C GLY A 292 7.29 -47.51 19.95
N TYR A 293 8.56 -47.09 19.92
CA TYR A 293 9.62 -47.73 19.13
C TYR A 293 10.91 -47.92 19.93
N ASN A 294 11.58 -49.05 19.72
CA ASN A 294 12.95 -49.29 20.20
C ASN A 294 13.93 -48.94 19.09
N ALA A 295 14.85 -48.00 19.37
CA ALA A 295 15.90 -47.64 18.44
C ALA A 295 17.05 -48.66 18.50
N VAL A 296 17.46 -49.17 17.34
CA VAL A 296 18.65 -49.99 17.16
C VAL A 296 19.70 -49.14 16.46
N TYR A 297 20.82 -48.93 17.15
CA TYR A 297 21.94 -48.12 16.70
C TYR A 297 22.73 -48.82 15.61
N ASP A 298 23.30 -48.03 14.70
CA ASP A 298 24.13 -48.48 13.58
C ASP A 298 23.52 -49.66 12.84
N SER A 299 22.21 -49.58 12.59
CA SER A 299 21.42 -50.67 12.04
C SER A 299 20.42 -50.16 11.01
N ASP A 300 20.19 -50.96 9.96
CA ASP A 300 19.15 -50.77 8.95
C ASP A 300 18.46 -52.11 8.66
N ALA A 301 17.31 -52.15 7.97
CA ALA A 301 16.62 -53.40 7.70
C ALA A 301 17.44 -54.35 6.82
N THR A 302 17.57 -55.64 7.21
CA THR A 302 18.26 -56.69 6.41
C THR A 302 17.38 -57.21 5.28
N THR A 303 16.10 -57.46 5.59
CA THR A 303 15.15 -58.12 4.71
C THR A 303 13.74 -57.65 5.05
N GLY A 304 12.99 -57.19 4.07
CA GLY A 304 11.62 -56.72 4.25
C GLY A 304 11.13 -55.99 3.00
N VAL A 305 9.83 -56.11 2.69
CA VAL A 305 9.23 -55.30 1.64
C VAL A 305 9.11 -53.89 2.18
N SER A 306 9.77 -52.93 1.53
CA SER A 306 9.54 -51.52 1.82
C SER A 306 8.07 -51.19 1.55
N LEU A 307 7.34 -50.79 2.59
CA LEU A 307 5.95 -50.32 2.49
C LEU A 307 5.86 -48.90 1.90
N THR A 308 7.01 -48.27 1.71
CA THR A 308 7.21 -47.00 1.02
C THR A 308 7.65 -47.25 -0.42
N ASN A 309 6.96 -46.64 -1.40
CA ASN A 309 7.52 -46.51 -2.74
C ASN A 309 8.83 -45.73 -2.64
N PHE A 310 9.87 -46.09 -3.40
CA PHE A 310 11.22 -45.50 -3.33
C PHE A 310 11.26 -43.96 -3.47
N ASN A 311 10.17 -43.33 -3.93
CA ASN A 311 10.03 -41.88 -4.11
C ASN A 311 9.33 -41.18 -2.93
N THR A 312 8.88 -41.90 -1.90
CA THR A 312 8.13 -41.32 -0.78
C THR A 312 8.88 -41.57 0.53
N VAL A 313 9.61 -40.56 0.99
CA VAL A 313 10.35 -40.58 2.26
C VAL A 313 9.66 -39.64 3.25
N TYR A 314 9.25 -40.17 4.41
CA TYR A 314 8.43 -39.43 5.39
C TYR A 314 9.24 -38.62 6.42
N GLY A 315 10.59 -38.68 6.39
CA GLY A 315 11.41 -38.30 7.55
C GLY A 315 11.11 -39.20 8.76
N TRP A 316 11.93 -39.18 9.81
CA TRP A 316 11.77 -40.13 10.94
C TRP A 316 10.50 -39.86 11.77
N THR A 317 10.09 -38.61 11.96
CA THR A 317 8.82 -38.26 12.65
C THR A 317 7.58 -38.64 11.84
N GLY A 318 7.58 -38.37 10.53
CA GLY A 318 6.49 -38.77 9.64
C GLY A 318 6.42 -40.29 9.48
N ALA A 319 7.58 -40.95 9.42
CA ALA A 319 7.66 -42.42 9.36
C ALA A 319 7.12 -43.07 10.63
N ALA A 320 7.38 -42.51 11.82
CA ALA A 320 6.78 -42.98 13.06
C ALA A 320 5.25 -42.95 13.03
N SER A 321 4.65 -41.82 12.58
CA SER A 321 3.20 -41.69 12.46
C SER A 321 2.62 -42.65 11.42
N ALA A 322 3.27 -42.77 10.25
CA ALA A 322 2.82 -43.63 9.17
C ALA A 322 2.98 -45.13 9.52
N CYS A 323 4.04 -45.49 10.24
CA CYS A 323 4.26 -46.84 10.72
C CYS A 323 3.29 -47.19 11.86
N SER A 324 2.90 -46.22 12.69
CA SER A 324 1.92 -46.42 13.75
C SER A 324 0.53 -46.74 13.19
N SER A 325 0.11 -46.04 12.13
CA SER A 325 -1.20 -46.22 11.50
C SER A 325 -1.31 -47.46 10.60
N ARG A 326 -0.19 -48.06 10.19
CA ARG A 326 -0.16 -49.27 9.35
C ARG A 326 0.11 -50.52 10.18
N THR A 327 -0.82 -51.46 10.17
CA THR A 327 -0.69 -52.76 10.87
C THR A 327 0.46 -53.60 10.33
N ALA A 328 0.74 -53.52 9.03
CA ALA A 328 1.85 -54.23 8.39
C ALA A 328 3.24 -53.63 8.68
N CYS A 329 3.33 -52.42 9.24
CA CYS A 329 4.62 -51.79 9.52
C CYS A 329 5.18 -52.26 10.86
N LEU A 330 6.33 -52.92 10.82
CA LEU A 330 7.05 -53.42 12.00
C LEU A 330 8.23 -52.54 12.41
N GLY A 331 8.67 -51.63 11.54
CA GLY A 331 9.72 -50.67 11.86
C GLY A 331 10.00 -49.70 10.72
N PHE A 332 10.86 -48.71 10.98
CA PHE A 332 11.31 -47.75 9.97
C PHE A 332 12.75 -47.30 10.25
N ASN A 333 13.48 -46.87 9.23
CA ASN A 333 14.85 -46.38 9.40
C ASN A 333 14.90 -44.83 9.48
N THR A 334 16.06 -44.26 9.82
CA THR A 334 16.28 -42.80 9.87
C THR A 334 16.05 -42.10 8.54
N ALA A 335 16.14 -42.83 7.42
CA ALA A 335 15.78 -42.34 6.09
C ALA A 335 14.26 -42.36 5.83
N GLY A 336 13.42 -42.67 6.82
CA GLY A 336 11.96 -42.59 6.74
C GLY A 336 11.30 -43.67 5.88
N ALA A 337 12.03 -44.75 5.55
CA ALA A 337 11.49 -45.91 4.85
C ALA A 337 10.80 -46.86 5.85
N LEU A 338 9.63 -47.38 5.46
CA LEU A 338 8.79 -48.23 6.30
C LEU A 338 9.00 -49.70 5.93
N PHE A 339 9.15 -50.59 6.92
CA PHE A 339 9.46 -52.00 6.69
C PHE A 339 8.46 -52.94 7.37
N THR A 340 8.18 -54.07 6.71
CA THR A 340 7.35 -55.18 7.23
C THR A 340 8.12 -56.18 8.10
N SER A 341 9.37 -55.88 8.46
CA SER A 341 10.27 -56.80 9.16
C SER A 341 11.06 -56.06 10.23
N THR A 342 11.40 -56.77 11.29
CA THR A 342 12.26 -56.29 12.39
C THR A 342 13.71 -56.73 12.25
N SER A 343 14.03 -57.50 11.21
CA SER A 343 15.39 -57.98 10.96
C SER A 343 16.28 -56.80 10.56
N VAL A 344 17.42 -56.64 11.24
CA VAL A 344 18.40 -55.58 10.99
C VAL A 344 19.75 -56.11 10.49
N GLN A 345 20.49 -55.29 9.73
CA GLN A 345 21.92 -55.42 9.40
C GLN A 345 22.67 -54.22 9.93
N ALA A 346 23.96 -54.39 10.23
CA ALA A 346 24.83 -53.29 10.60
C ALA A 346 24.89 -52.23 9.48
N SER A 347 24.56 -50.98 9.82
CA SER A 347 24.61 -49.81 8.96
C SER A 347 25.05 -48.60 9.78
N VAL A 348 26.36 -48.36 9.81
CA VAL A 348 26.99 -47.32 10.63
C VAL A 348 26.43 -45.94 10.30
N GLY A 349 25.94 -45.24 11.33
CA GLY A 349 25.31 -43.92 11.24
C GLY A 349 23.83 -43.95 10.87
N SER A 350 23.16 -45.10 10.92
CA SER A 350 21.70 -45.23 10.74
C SER A 350 21.04 -45.72 12.02
N CYS A 351 19.81 -45.28 12.28
CA CYS A 351 18.98 -45.85 13.34
C CYS A 351 17.81 -46.59 12.72
N PHE A 352 17.57 -47.80 13.20
CA PHE A 352 16.36 -48.55 12.87
C PHE A 352 15.42 -48.58 14.05
N TYR A 353 14.18 -48.11 13.86
CA TYR A 353 13.17 -48.00 14.90
C TYR A 353 12.20 -49.19 14.79
N VAL A 354 12.33 -50.13 15.71
CA VAL A 354 11.48 -51.33 15.78
C VAL A 354 10.22 -51.01 16.57
N LYS A 355 9.05 -51.23 15.99
CA LYS A 355 7.76 -51.01 16.66
C LYS A 355 7.61 -51.98 17.83
N ILE A 356 7.31 -51.47 19.03
CA ILE A 356 7.15 -52.31 20.23
C ILE A 356 5.83 -53.09 20.09
N GLN A 357 5.91 -54.41 19.88
CA GLN A 357 4.76 -55.30 19.78
C GLN A 357 4.19 -55.55 21.19
N GLY A 358 2.88 -55.36 21.38
CA GLY A 358 2.19 -55.69 22.64
C GLY A 358 1.89 -54.53 23.59
N VAL A 359 2.15 -53.28 23.21
CA VAL A 359 1.52 -52.13 23.88
C VAL A 359 0.14 -51.94 23.26
N PRO A 360 -0.97 -52.32 23.92
CA PRO A 360 -2.30 -52.00 23.41
C PRO A 360 -2.38 -50.48 23.26
N SER A 361 -2.75 -50.02 22.07
CA SER A 361 -3.00 -48.61 21.82
C SER A 361 -3.84 -48.04 22.98
N PRO A 362 -3.40 -46.96 23.65
CA PRO A 362 -4.24 -46.35 24.68
C PRO A 362 -5.62 -46.10 24.06
N PRO A 363 -6.71 -46.48 24.75
CA PRO A 363 -8.05 -46.32 24.20
C PRO A 363 -8.21 -44.88 23.73
N PRO A 364 -8.70 -44.64 22.50
CA PRO A 364 -8.81 -43.31 21.95
C PRO A 364 -9.57 -42.45 22.96
N SER A 365 -8.92 -41.39 23.44
CA SER A 365 -9.62 -40.42 24.27
C SER A 365 -10.85 -39.96 23.50
N PRO A 366 -12.05 -39.98 24.12
CA PRO A 366 -13.26 -39.58 23.42
C PRO A 366 -13.03 -38.18 22.83
N PRO A 367 -13.30 -37.98 21.53
CA PRO A 367 -13.04 -36.71 20.89
C PRO A 367 -13.80 -35.63 21.67
N PRO A 368 -13.17 -34.47 21.95
CA PRO A 368 -13.88 -33.35 22.55
C PRO A 368 -15.13 -33.08 21.70
N PRO A 369 -16.29 -32.80 22.32
CA PRO A 369 -17.54 -32.58 21.59
C PRO A 369 -17.28 -31.56 20.48
N LEU A 370 -17.45 -32.00 19.24
CA LEU A 370 -17.24 -31.15 18.07
C LEU A 370 -18.16 -29.94 18.21
N PRO A 371 -17.63 -28.70 18.22
CA PRO A 371 -18.48 -27.53 18.13
C PRO A 371 -19.27 -27.62 16.82
N PRO A 372 -20.50 -27.09 16.75
CA PRO A 372 -21.35 -27.16 15.57
C PRO A 372 -20.56 -26.78 14.31
N GLY A 373 -20.37 -27.76 13.42
CA GLY A 373 -19.54 -27.62 12.22
C GLY A 373 -20.18 -26.65 11.24
N ARG A 374 -19.46 -25.59 10.89
CA ARG A 374 -19.81 -24.74 9.75
C ARG A 374 -19.27 -25.40 8.49
N ALA A 375 -20.14 -25.79 7.57
CA ALA A 375 -19.76 -26.18 6.22
C ALA A 375 -19.92 -24.99 5.27
N ILE A 376 -19.15 -24.94 4.19
CA ILE A 376 -19.40 -23.99 3.09
C ILE A 376 -20.27 -24.72 2.08
N VAL A 377 -21.28 -24.04 1.55
CA VAL A 377 -22.15 -24.56 0.49
C VAL A 377 -22.09 -23.59 -0.68
N VAL A 378 -22.02 -24.14 -1.88
CA VAL A 378 -22.06 -23.41 -3.15
C VAL A 378 -23.50 -23.31 -3.60
N ARG A 379 -23.97 -22.09 -3.81
CA ARG A 379 -25.29 -21.78 -4.35
C ARG A 379 -25.12 -21.10 -5.70
N GLN A 380 -25.83 -21.59 -6.70
CA GLN A 380 -25.81 -21.00 -8.05
C GLN A 380 -27.10 -20.22 -8.26
N PHE A 381 -26.99 -18.95 -8.67
CA PHE A 381 -28.15 -18.12 -8.95
C PHE A 381 -28.13 -17.64 -10.41
N ALA A 382 -29.32 -17.50 -10.99
CA ALA A 382 -29.57 -16.72 -12.20
C ALA A 382 -30.45 -15.53 -11.82
N CYS A 383 -30.09 -14.35 -12.31
CA CYS A 383 -30.84 -13.11 -12.13
C CYS A 383 -31.19 -12.54 -13.49
N ARG A 384 -32.35 -11.91 -13.60
CA ARG A 384 -32.75 -11.12 -14.77
C ARG A 384 -33.08 -9.71 -14.34
N PHE A 385 -32.58 -8.72 -15.07
CA PHE A 385 -32.90 -7.32 -14.85
C PHE A 385 -33.61 -6.73 -16.06
N SER A 386 -34.59 -5.86 -15.80
CA SER A 386 -35.16 -4.99 -16.81
C SER A 386 -34.25 -3.78 -17.04
N TYR A 387 -33.91 -3.51 -18.28
CA TYR A 387 -32.99 -2.42 -18.62
C TYR A 387 -33.48 -1.04 -18.16
N SER A 388 -34.79 -0.77 -18.25
CA SER A 388 -35.39 0.53 -17.92
C SER A 388 -35.14 1.00 -16.48
N SER A 389 -34.70 0.10 -15.61
CA SER A 389 -34.51 0.32 -14.18
C SER A 389 -33.05 0.21 -13.72
N LEU A 390 -32.13 -0.18 -14.61
CA LEU A 390 -30.69 -0.22 -14.33
C LEU A 390 -30.04 1.17 -14.29
N GLY A 391 -30.66 2.16 -14.93
CA GLY A 391 -30.28 3.58 -14.80
C GLY A 391 -28.93 3.97 -15.40
N PHE A 392 -28.28 3.09 -16.18
CA PHE A 392 -27.10 3.41 -16.96
C PHE A 392 -27.37 3.20 -18.44
N THR A 393 -26.96 4.16 -19.27
CA THR A 393 -26.99 4.08 -20.73
C THR A 393 -25.64 3.59 -21.22
N LEU A 394 -25.62 2.48 -21.96
CA LEU A 394 -24.42 2.02 -22.66
C LEU A 394 -24.33 2.77 -24.00
N ASN A 395 -23.38 3.70 -24.11
CA ASN A 395 -23.24 4.59 -25.26
C ASN A 395 -22.09 4.20 -26.21
N GLY A 396 -21.54 3.00 -26.09
CA GLY A 396 -20.40 2.50 -26.88
C GLY A 396 -19.05 3.12 -26.51
N GLY A 397 -18.98 3.89 -25.42
CA GLY A 397 -17.74 4.53 -24.94
C GLY A 397 -17.00 3.67 -23.92
N SER A 398 -15.73 3.97 -23.66
CA SER A 398 -14.96 3.31 -22.58
C SER A 398 -15.61 3.44 -21.19
N GLY A 399 -16.45 4.46 -20.99
CA GLY A 399 -17.25 4.64 -19.77
C GLY A 399 -18.34 3.59 -19.53
N ASP A 400 -18.68 2.79 -20.55
CA ASP A 400 -19.66 1.70 -20.42
C ASP A 400 -19.13 0.52 -19.61
N ALA A 401 -17.83 0.22 -19.77
CA ALA A 401 -17.16 -0.79 -18.97
C ALA A 401 -17.10 -0.37 -17.50
N ASP A 402 -16.86 0.92 -17.23
CA ASP A 402 -16.90 1.48 -15.88
C ASP A 402 -18.31 1.48 -15.29
N ALA A 403 -19.34 1.75 -16.11
CA ALA A 403 -20.74 1.66 -15.69
C ALA A 403 -21.13 0.23 -15.29
N ILE A 404 -20.75 -0.77 -16.08
CA ILE A 404 -21.00 -2.19 -15.75
C ILE A 404 -20.16 -2.63 -14.55
N ALA A 405 -18.90 -2.21 -14.45
CA ALA A 405 -18.07 -2.50 -13.29
C ALA A 405 -18.69 -1.91 -12.00
N ASN A 406 -19.12 -0.65 -12.03
CA ASN A 406 -19.76 0.02 -10.90
C ASN A 406 -21.12 -0.61 -10.56
N TRP A 407 -21.94 -0.95 -11.55
CA TRP A 407 -23.18 -1.70 -11.35
C TRP A 407 -22.90 -3.05 -10.68
N SER A 408 -21.92 -3.79 -11.19
CA SER A 408 -21.54 -5.12 -10.70
C SER A 408 -21.07 -5.07 -9.25
N TYR A 409 -20.28 -4.05 -8.88
CA TYR A 409 -19.83 -3.81 -7.51
C TYR A 409 -21.02 -3.54 -6.57
N ASN A 410 -21.91 -2.63 -6.95
CA ASN A 410 -23.09 -2.28 -6.15
C ASN A 410 -24.03 -3.47 -5.99
N PHE A 411 -24.23 -4.24 -7.06
CA PHE A 411 -25.04 -5.46 -7.02
C PHE A 411 -24.44 -6.49 -6.05
N ARG A 412 -23.14 -6.79 -6.14
CA ARG A 412 -22.46 -7.69 -5.19
C ARG A 412 -22.55 -7.21 -3.76
N LEU A 413 -22.40 -5.90 -3.52
CA LEU A 413 -22.50 -5.33 -2.18
C LEU A 413 -23.89 -5.56 -1.57
N ARG A 414 -24.95 -5.35 -2.36
CA ARG A 414 -26.34 -5.57 -1.93
C ARG A 414 -26.62 -7.07 -1.70
N MET A 415 -26.20 -7.94 -2.63
CA MET A 415 -26.38 -9.39 -2.50
C MET A 415 -25.62 -9.97 -1.32
N SER A 416 -24.34 -9.62 -1.15
CA SER A 416 -23.52 -10.09 -0.02
C SER A 416 -24.10 -9.67 1.33
N THR A 417 -24.57 -8.43 1.44
CA THR A 417 -25.30 -7.93 2.63
C THR A 417 -26.56 -8.74 2.90
N ARG A 418 -27.36 -9.02 1.86
CA ARG A 418 -28.62 -9.77 1.99
C ARG A 418 -28.41 -11.23 2.39
N PHE A 419 -27.46 -11.92 1.76
CA PHE A 419 -27.14 -13.32 2.08
C PHE A 419 -26.22 -13.48 3.30
N ARG A 420 -25.76 -12.38 3.90
CA ARG A 420 -24.81 -12.35 5.03
C ARG A 420 -23.53 -13.15 4.72
N VAL A 421 -23.05 -13.01 3.49
CA VAL A 421 -21.79 -13.61 3.02
C VAL A 421 -20.75 -12.50 2.80
N SER A 422 -19.48 -12.87 2.74
CA SER A 422 -18.41 -11.91 2.43
C SER A 422 -18.53 -11.43 0.98
N PHE A 423 -18.11 -10.19 0.72
CA PHE A 423 -18.02 -9.67 -0.66
C PHE A 423 -17.17 -10.59 -1.56
N GLY A 424 -16.09 -11.15 -1.02
CA GLY A 424 -15.16 -12.05 -1.75
C GLY A 424 -15.65 -13.49 -1.93
N THR A 425 -16.89 -13.82 -1.55
CA THR A 425 -17.50 -15.15 -1.76
C THR A 425 -18.54 -15.17 -2.88
N PHE A 426 -18.58 -14.12 -3.70
CA PHE A 426 -19.58 -13.90 -4.73
C PHE A 426 -18.90 -13.68 -6.08
N PHE A 427 -19.19 -14.55 -7.04
CA PHE A 427 -18.55 -14.55 -8.35
C PHE A 427 -19.58 -14.63 -9.48
N PHE A 428 -19.51 -13.70 -10.42
CA PHE A 428 -20.23 -13.77 -11.69
C PHE A 428 -19.61 -14.83 -12.59
N ARG A 429 -20.46 -15.67 -13.18
CA ARG A 429 -20.06 -16.73 -14.11
C ARG A 429 -20.42 -16.38 -15.54
N ARG A 430 -21.57 -15.73 -15.72
CA ARG A 430 -22.08 -15.33 -17.03
C ARG A 430 -22.83 -14.02 -16.94
N ILE A 431 -22.67 -13.17 -17.94
CA ILE A 431 -23.45 -11.95 -18.15
C ILE A 431 -23.96 -11.97 -19.59
N ARG A 432 -25.26 -11.73 -19.77
CA ARG A 432 -25.92 -11.63 -21.08
C ARG A 432 -26.69 -10.32 -21.18
N PHE A 433 -26.46 -9.55 -22.24
CA PHE A 433 -27.25 -8.36 -22.56
C PHE A 433 -27.34 -8.20 -24.08
N GLY A 434 -28.49 -7.78 -24.60
CA GLY A 434 -28.67 -7.50 -26.04
C GLY A 434 -28.32 -8.68 -26.97
N GLY A 435 -28.55 -9.93 -26.51
CA GLY A 435 -28.19 -11.13 -27.26
C GLY A 435 -26.72 -11.57 -27.19
N TRP A 436 -25.83 -10.75 -26.64
CA TRP A 436 -24.42 -11.09 -26.39
C TRP A 436 -24.26 -11.89 -25.11
N PHE A 437 -23.27 -12.80 -25.08
CA PHE A 437 -22.98 -13.65 -23.93
C PHE A 437 -21.50 -13.55 -23.57
N PHE A 438 -21.22 -13.31 -22.30
CA PHE A 438 -19.88 -13.31 -21.74
C PHE A 438 -19.80 -14.38 -20.66
N GLY A 439 -18.72 -15.16 -20.67
CA GLY A 439 -18.49 -16.25 -19.73
C GLY A 439 -19.08 -17.60 -20.15
N ARG A 440 -18.76 -18.65 -19.40
CA ARG A 440 -19.26 -20.00 -19.66
C ARG A 440 -20.69 -20.14 -19.13
N ARG A 441 -21.54 -20.82 -19.90
CA ARG A 441 -22.89 -21.21 -19.46
C ARG A 441 -22.76 -22.12 -18.24
N LEU A 442 -23.47 -21.82 -17.15
CA LEU A 442 -23.64 -22.77 -16.05
C LEU A 442 -24.24 -24.07 -16.62
N ALA A 443 -23.62 -25.20 -16.30
CA ALA A 443 -23.93 -26.52 -16.85
C ALA A 443 -25.25 -27.13 -16.32
N LEU A 444 -26.32 -26.35 -16.28
CA LEU A 444 -27.67 -26.83 -15.94
C LEU A 444 -28.37 -27.52 -17.12
N GLU A 445 -27.78 -27.48 -18.32
CA GLU A 445 -28.31 -28.12 -19.53
C GLU A 445 -27.39 -29.22 -20.09
N GLY A 446 -26.31 -29.59 -19.38
CA GLY A 446 -25.34 -30.62 -19.82
C GLY A 446 -24.95 -31.60 -18.70
N GLU A 447 -24.10 -32.58 -19.05
CA GLU A 447 -23.74 -33.76 -18.22
C GLU A 447 -23.16 -33.44 -16.81
N ASP A 448 -22.69 -32.22 -16.55
CA ASP A 448 -22.17 -31.78 -15.24
C ASP A 448 -23.27 -31.45 -14.20
N ALA A 449 -24.56 -31.58 -14.54
CA ALA A 449 -25.66 -31.44 -13.57
C ALA A 449 -25.68 -32.55 -12.49
N ALA A 450 -24.84 -33.58 -12.61
CA ALA A 450 -24.80 -34.80 -11.80
C ALA A 450 -24.46 -34.61 -10.29
N GLY A 451 -24.31 -33.38 -9.79
CA GLY A 451 -24.04 -33.10 -8.37
C GLY A 451 -24.82 -31.94 -7.75
N LEU A 452 -25.74 -31.31 -8.49
CA LEU A 452 -26.58 -30.23 -7.97
C LEU A 452 -27.86 -30.81 -7.37
N ASP A 453 -28.16 -30.48 -6.10
CA ASP A 453 -29.46 -30.80 -5.52
C ASP A 453 -30.54 -29.89 -6.12
N THR A 454 -31.10 -30.30 -7.26
CA THR A 454 -32.15 -29.57 -7.97
C THR A 454 -33.47 -29.53 -7.19
N ARG A 455 -33.62 -30.34 -6.12
CA ARG A 455 -34.78 -30.28 -5.21
C ARG A 455 -34.82 -28.96 -4.42
N ARG A 456 -33.71 -28.22 -4.36
CA ARG A 456 -33.60 -26.91 -3.70
C ARG A 456 -33.63 -25.73 -4.67
N THR A 457 -34.24 -25.89 -5.85
CA THR A 457 -34.50 -24.75 -6.72
C THR A 457 -35.55 -23.83 -6.09
N ARG A 458 -35.33 -22.52 -6.16
CA ARG A 458 -36.30 -21.49 -5.73
C ARG A 458 -36.33 -20.39 -6.77
N VAL A 459 -37.52 -19.99 -7.20
CA VAL A 459 -37.74 -18.81 -8.03
C VAL A 459 -38.39 -17.76 -7.13
N TRP A 460 -37.84 -16.55 -7.11
CA TRP A 460 -38.46 -15.42 -6.43
C TRP A 460 -39.35 -14.69 -7.45
N GLY A 461 -40.65 -14.60 -7.17
CA GLY A 461 -41.58 -13.81 -7.97
C GLY A 461 -41.37 -12.31 -7.78
N GLN A 462 -41.92 -11.46 -8.65
CA GLN A 462 -41.71 -10.00 -8.56
C GLN A 462 -42.13 -9.41 -7.22
N ASP A 463 -43.25 -9.84 -6.64
CA ASP A 463 -43.70 -9.37 -5.32
C ASP A 463 -42.75 -9.79 -4.19
N GLU A 464 -42.15 -10.99 -4.30
CA GLU A 464 -41.14 -11.45 -3.36
C GLU A 464 -39.83 -10.69 -3.55
N ILE A 465 -39.44 -10.38 -4.79
CA ILE A 465 -38.26 -9.57 -5.08
C ILE A 465 -38.44 -8.16 -4.50
N ALA A 466 -39.58 -7.51 -4.74
CA ALA A 466 -39.87 -6.19 -4.18
C ALA A 466 -39.85 -6.17 -2.65
N ARG A 467 -40.27 -7.28 -2.01
CA ARG A 467 -40.32 -7.40 -0.55
C ARG A 467 -38.98 -7.79 0.08
N GLU A 468 -38.28 -8.75 -0.51
CA GLU A 468 -37.03 -9.31 0.02
C GLU A 468 -35.78 -8.54 -0.43
N PHE A 469 -35.86 -7.87 -1.58
CA PHE A 469 -34.79 -7.12 -2.22
C PHE A 469 -35.26 -5.71 -2.65
N PRO A 470 -35.85 -4.90 -1.75
CA PRO A 470 -36.43 -3.59 -2.09
C PRO A 470 -35.39 -2.61 -2.66
N ASP A 471 -34.12 -2.80 -2.30
CA ASP A 471 -33.01 -1.97 -2.76
C ASP A 471 -32.45 -2.44 -4.12
N MET A 472 -32.95 -3.51 -4.74
CA MET A 472 -32.45 -4.01 -6.04
C MET A 472 -33.34 -3.54 -7.18
N ALA A 473 -33.31 -2.23 -7.45
CA ALA A 473 -34.02 -1.62 -8.57
C ALA A 473 -33.72 -2.38 -9.88
N GLY A 474 -34.79 -2.82 -10.54
CA GLY A 474 -34.76 -3.49 -11.83
C GLY A 474 -34.52 -4.98 -11.85
N LEU A 475 -34.29 -5.63 -10.70
CA LEU A 475 -34.29 -7.09 -10.63
C LEU A 475 -35.74 -7.60 -10.88
N THR A 476 -35.95 -8.28 -12.00
CA THR A 476 -37.28 -8.80 -12.38
C THR A 476 -37.44 -10.29 -12.10
N GLU A 477 -36.33 -11.02 -12.03
CA GLU A 477 -36.31 -12.45 -11.71
C GLU A 477 -35.03 -12.79 -10.93
N LEU A 478 -35.16 -13.60 -9.88
CA LEU A 478 -34.04 -14.24 -9.19
C LEU A 478 -34.38 -15.72 -9.06
N ARG A 479 -33.45 -16.59 -9.42
CA ARG A 479 -33.61 -18.04 -9.36
C ARG A 479 -32.39 -18.69 -8.74
N LEU A 480 -32.60 -19.51 -7.71
CA LEU A 480 -31.62 -20.44 -7.17
C LEU A 480 -31.69 -21.70 -8.04
N LEU A 481 -30.59 -21.98 -8.73
CA LEU A 481 -30.46 -23.06 -9.70
C LEU A 481 -30.08 -24.38 -9.02
N GLY A 482 -29.38 -24.31 -7.89
CA GLY A 482 -29.13 -25.45 -7.02
C GLY A 482 -28.08 -25.14 -5.94
N GLU A 483 -27.90 -26.11 -5.05
CA GLU A 483 -27.01 -26.05 -3.90
C GLU A 483 -26.16 -27.33 -3.85
N ARG A 484 -24.84 -27.21 -3.60
CA ARG A 484 -23.94 -28.35 -3.41
C ARG A 484 -22.73 -28.00 -2.55
N MET A 485 -22.01 -29.00 -2.05
CA MET A 485 -20.72 -28.76 -1.37
C MET A 485 -19.66 -28.29 -2.38
N PRO A 486 -18.77 -27.35 -2.00
CA PRO A 486 -17.67 -26.90 -2.86
C PRO A 486 -16.65 -28.02 -3.07
N GLU A 487 -16.15 -28.14 -4.29
CA GLU A 487 -14.96 -28.93 -4.58
C GLU A 487 -13.70 -28.20 -4.11
N GLU A 488 -12.63 -28.95 -3.84
CA GLU A 488 -11.34 -28.35 -3.48
C GLU A 488 -10.84 -27.43 -4.61
N GLY A 489 -10.48 -26.19 -4.26
CA GLY A 489 -10.03 -25.18 -5.20
C GLY A 489 -11.14 -24.52 -6.06
N GLU A 490 -12.41 -24.88 -5.89
CA GLU A 490 -13.51 -24.34 -6.70
C GLU A 490 -13.67 -22.82 -6.57
N MET A 491 -13.46 -22.27 -5.37
CA MET A 491 -13.53 -20.83 -5.14
C MET A 491 -12.43 -20.07 -5.90
N ALA A 492 -11.21 -20.60 -5.92
CA ALA A 492 -10.10 -20.01 -6.69
C ALA A 492 -10.33 -20.12 -8.20
N ARG A 493 -10.96 -21.21 -8.65
CA ARG A 493 -11.41 -21.37 -10.05
C ARG A 493 -12.50 -20.35 -10.39
N ALA A 494 -13.49 -20.13 -9.50
CA ALA A 494 -14.54 -19.14 -9.66
C ALA A 494 -14.01 -17.72 -9.82
N GLN A 495 -13.01 -17.36 -9.01
CA GLN A 495 -12.37 -16.07 -9.10
C GLN A 495 -11.67 -15.86 -10.45
N ARG A 496 -10.92 -16.85 -10.94
CA ARG A 496 -10.23 -16.74 -12.24
C ARG A 496 -11.21 -16.61 -13.41
N GLU A 497 -12.30 -17.38 -13.38
CA GLU A 497 -13.33 -17.31 -14.42
C GLU A 497 -14.03 -15.94 -14.44
N GLU A 498 -14.23 -15.34 -13.27
CA GLU A 498 -14.78 -13.99 -13.19
C GLU A 498 -13.81 -12.93 -13.71
N GLU A 499 -12.51 -13.03 -13.37
CA GLU A 499 -11.49 -12.12 -13.91
C GLU A 499 -11.41 -12.21 -15.45
N GLU A 500 -11.55 -13.42 -16.00
CA GLU A 500 -11.64 -13.64 -17.44
C GLU A 500 -12.93 -13.05 -18.04
N LEU A 501 -14.08 -13.24 -17.38
CA LEU A 501 -15.37 -12.66 -17.77
C LEU A 501 -15.29 -11.13 -17.93
N PHE A 502 -14.78 -10.42 -16.91
CA PHE A 502 -14.66 -8.96 -16.97
C PHE A 502 -13.62 -8.49 -17.99
N ARG A 503 -12.55 -9.26 -18.20
CA ARG A 503 -11.58 -8.96 -19.27
C ARG A 503 -12.22 -9.09 -20.65
N SER A 504 -13.00 -10.15 -20.90
CA SER A 504 -13.73 -10.33 -22.16
C SER A 504 -14.77 -9.24 -22.38
N LEU A 505 -15.47 -8.82 -21.32
CA LEU A 505 -16.44 -7.73 -21.37
C LEU A 505 -15.76 -6.40 -21.73
N TYR A 506 -14.63 -6.09 -21.09
CA TYR A 506 -13.84 -4.89 -21.38
C TYR A 506 -13.32 -4.88 -22.82
N GLU A 507 -12.74 -5.99 -23.30
CA GLU A 507 -12.26 -6.08 -24.68
C GLU A 507 -13.40 -5.96 -25.70
N HIS A 508 -14.58 -6.49 -25.40
CA HIS A 508 -15.74 -6.35 -26.27
C HIS A 508 -16.18 -4.88 -26.40
N PHE A 509 -16.36 -4.16 -25.28
CA PHE A 509 -16.72 -2.73 -25.33
C PHE A 509 -15.64 -1.88 -25.98
N ARG A 510 -14.37 -2.26 -25.81
CA ARG A 510 -13.24 -1.57 -26.44
C ARG A 510 -13.20 -1.79 -27.97
N THR A 511 -13.55 -2.99 -28.45
CA THR A 511 -13.43 -3.37 -29.87
C THR A 511 -14.67 -3.10 -30.69
N ALA A 512 -15.86 -3.15 -30.08
CA ALA A 512 -17.12 -3.02 -30.81
C ALA A 512 -17.43 -1.58 -31.29
N GLY A 513 -16.68 -0.57 -30.82
CA GLY A 513 -16.72 0.79 -31.37
C GLY A 513 -18.12 1.44 -31.38
N ALA A 514 -18.29 2.50 -32.19
CA ALA A 514 -19.54 3.27 -32.32
C ALA A 514 -20.73 2.45 -32.85
N ASP A 515 -20.52 1.21 -33.32
CA ASP A 515 -21.59 0.33 -33.79
C ASP A 515 -22.46 -0.25 -32.65
N ILE A 516 -22.05 -0.09 -31.39
CA ILE A 516 -22.90 -0.35 -30.21
C ILE A 516 -24.03 0.69 -30.07
N HIS A 517 -24.00 1.80 -30.83
CA HIS A 517 -25.09 2.78 -30.84
C HIS A 517 -26.44 2.19 -31.28
N ARG A 518 -26.46 0.98 -31.87
CA ARG A 518 -27.71 0.27 -32.17
C ARG A 518 -27.93 -0.90 -31.21
N MET A 519 -28.89 -0.68 -30.30
CA MET A 519 -29.64 -1.65 -29.48
C MET A 519 -29.04 -2.06 -28.12
N LEU A 520 -29.41 -1.29 -27.09
CA LEU A 520 -30.28 -1.84 -26.06
C LEU A 520 -31.63 -1.12 -26.15
N ALA A 521 -32.60 -1.72 -26.82
CA ALA A 521 -33.93 -1.12 -26.96
C ALA A 521 -34.69 -1.22 -25.64
N GLU A 522 -35.68 -0.35 -25.44
CA GLU A 522 -36.67 -0.48 -24.37
C GLU A 522 -37.35 -1.85 -24.49
N GLY A 523 -36.93 -2.82 -23.66
CA GLY A 523 -37.32 -4.22 -23.76
C GLY A 523 -36.18 -5.23 -23.55
N ASP A 524 -34.93 -4.82 -23.67
CA ASP A 524 -33.80 -5.72 -23.44
C ASP A 524 -33.63 -6.08 -21.96
N THR A 525 -33.12 -7.29 -21.72
CA THR A 525 -32.88 -7.84 -20.38
C THR A 525 -31.39 -8.10 -20.19
N LEU A 526 -30.94 -7.86 -18.95
CA LEU A 526 -29.61 -8.26 -18.49
C LEU A 526 -29.78 -9.55 -17.68
N ASP A 527 -29.33 -10.68 -18.22
CA ASP A 527 -29.28 -11.95 -17.47
C ASP A 527 -27.90 -12.13 -16.85
N VAL A 528 -27.85 -12.47 -15.58
CA VAL A 528 -26.59 -12.68 -14.85
C VAL A 528 -26.63 -13.98 -14.06
N ASP A 529 -25.66 -14.85 -14.34
CA ASP A 529 -25.43 -16.05 -13.56
C ASP A 529 -24.29 -15.82 -12.57
N MET A 530 -24.44 -16.32 -11.35
CA MET A 530 -23.50 -16.12 -10.25
C MET A 530 -23.40 -17.34 -9.36
N THR A 531 -22.24 -17.47 -8.70
CA THR A 531 -21.94 -18.48 -7.70
C THR A 531 -21.66 -17.81 -6.36
N VAL A 532 -22.31 -18.29 -5.30
CA VAL A 532 -22.19 -17.77 -3.94
C VAL A 532 -21.72 -18.88 -3.02
N PHE A 533 -20.60 -18.66 -2.32
CA PHE A 533 -20.09 -19.57 -1.31
C PHE A 533 -20.60 -19.13 0.07
N GLN A 534 -21.58 -19.84 0.62
CA GLN A 534 -22.26 -19.49 1.86
C GLN A 534 -21.88 -20.46 2.99
N PRO A 535 -21.39 -19.98 4.15
CA PRO A 535 -21.24 -20.84 5.32
C PRO A 535 -22.61 -21.21 5.89
N THR A 536 -22.90 -22.51 5.99
CA THR A 536 -24.10 -23.07 6.63
C THR A 536 -23.73 -23.84 7.89
N SER A 537 -24.61 -23.85 8.89
CA SER A 537 -24.49 -24.74 10.04
C SER A 537 -25.04 -26.12 9.69
N VAL A 538 -24.24 -27.17 9.84
CA VAL A 538 -24.71 -28.55 9.64
C VAL A 538 -25.22 -29.10 10.98
N PRO A 539 -26.48 -29.55 11.09
CA PRO A 539 -26.97 -30.22 12.30
C PRO A 539 -26.17 -31.49 12.56
N LEU A 540 -25.73 -31.69 13.80
CA LEU A 540 -25.10 -32.96 14.20
C LEU A 540 -26.16 -34.08 14.17
N PRO A 541 -25.81 -35.30 13.72
CA PRO A 541 -26.71 -36.45 13.83
C PRO A 541 -27.05 -36.70 15.31
N PRO A 542 -28.30 -37.11 15.62
CA PRO A 542 -28.72 -37.38 17.00
C PRO A 542 -27.84 -38.49 17.60
N SER A 543 -27.35 -38.27 18.82
CA SER A 543 -26.55 -39.27 19.53
C SER A 543 -27.38 -40.53 19.81
N PRO A 544 -26.83 -41.74 19.64
CA PRO A 544 -27.55 -42.97 19.96
C PRO A 544 -27.90 -43.03 21.46
N PRO A 545 -29.05 -43.61 21.83
CA PRO A 545 -29.48 -43.69 23.23
C PRO A 545 -28.48 -44.51 24.06
N PRO A 546 -28.17 -44.10 25.31
CA PRO A 546 -27.24 -44.84 26.16
C PRO A 546 -27.81 -46.22 26.50
N SER A 547 -26.97 -47.26 26.39
CA SER A 547 -27.32 -48.61 26.83
C SER A 547 -27.55 -48.64 28.35
N PRO A 548 -28.52 -49.43 28.84
CA PRO A 548 -28.83 -49.49 30.27
C PRO A 548 -27.63 -50.03 31.08
N PRO A 549 -27.43 -49.56 32.33
CA PRO A 549 -26.33 -50.00 33.17
C PRO A 549 -26.50 -51.48 33.53
N ASN A 550 -25.43 -52.27 33.40
CA ASN A 550 -25.41 -53.63 33.94
C ASN A 550 -25.53 -53.58 35.48
N PRO A 551 -26.29 -54.51 36.09
CA PRO A 551 -26.47 -54.55 37.54
C PRO A 551 -25.15 -54.84 38.27
N PRO A 552 -24.96 -54.31 39.49
CA PRO A 552 -23.71 -54.48 40.23
C PRO A 552 -23.49 -55.95 40.62
N GLY A 553 -22.34 -56.52 40.25
CA GLY A 553 -21.88 -57.83 40.76
C GLY A 553 -21.68 -58.96 39.74
N VAL A 554 -21.80 -58.71 38.43
CA VAL A 554 -21.54 -59.75 37.41
C VAL A 554 -20.21 -59.48 36.71
N GLU A 555 -19.13 -60.15 37.17
CA GLU A 555 -17.92 -60.32 36.37
C GLU A 555 -18.16 -61.39 35.31
N THR A 556 -18.24 -61.01 34.03
CA THR A 556 -18.27 -61.98 32.93
C THR A 556 -16.85 -62.45 32.60
N SER A 557 -16.62 -63.75 32.78
CA SER A 557 -15.42 -64.49 32.35
C SER A 557 -15.14 -64.29 30.85
N PRO A 558 -13.87 -64.24 30.40
CA PRO A 558 -13.54 -64.02 28.99
C PRO A 558 -13.99 -65.21 28.12
N SER A 559 -14.83 -64.92 27.13
CA SER A 559 -15.27 -65.91 26.13
C SER A 559 -14.11 -66.39 25.25
N PRO A 560 -14.05 -67.69 24.90
CA PRO A 560 -13.04 -68.24 23.97
C PRO A 560 -13.20 -67.71 22.53
N PRO A 561 -12.14 -67.77 21.70
CA PRO A 561 -12.16 -67.21 20.35
C PRO A 561 -13.09 -68.03 19.43
N PRO A 562 -13.89 -67.40 18.55
CA PRO A 562 -14.73 -68.13 17.61
C PRO A 562 -13.91 -68.83 16.52
N ALA A 563 -14.36 -70.02 16.12
CA ALA A 563 -13.81 -70.83 15.05
C ALA A 563 -13.97 -70.18 13.65
N PRO A 564 -13.13 -70.55 12.66
CA PRO A 564 -13.15 -69.94 11.33
C PRO A 564 -14.37 -70.39 10.53
N MET A 565 -15.13 -69.42 9.98
CA MET A 565 -16.25 -69.71 9.08
C MET A 565 -15.77 -69.83 7.63
N THR A 566 -16.25 -70.89 6.98
CA THR A 566 -16.22 -71.18 5.54
C THR A 566 -17.05 -70.15 4.73
N PRO A 567 -16.75 -69.97 3.43
CA PRO A 567 -17.24 -68.85 2.62
C PRO A 567 -18.67 -69.05 2.11
N PRO A 568 -19.54 -68.03 2.15
CA PRO A 568 -20.77 -67.99 1.37
C PRO A 568 -20.60 -67.23 0.04
N ASP A 569 -21.33 -67.71 -0.96
CA ASP A 569 -21.35 -67.27 -2.35
C ASP A 569 -21.69 -65.80 -2.58
N ALA A 570 -21.20 -65.30 -3.72
CA ALA A 570 -21.34 -63.94 -4.21
C ALA A 570 -22.79 -63.52 -4.49
N PRO A 571 -23.17 -62.29 -4.08
CA PRO A 571 -24.22 -61.56 -4.75
C PRO A 571 -23.77 -60.15 -5.19
N ASN A 572 -24.00 -59.91 -6.47
CA ASN A 572 -24.38 -58.69 -7.18
C ASN A 572 -23.79 -57.33 -6.77
N ILE A 573 -23.05 -56.74 -7.72
CA ILE A 573 -22.55 -55.37 -7.70
C ILE A 573 -23.75 -54.40 -7.81
N ASP A 574 -23.97 -53.61 -6.77
CA ASP A 574 -24.80 -52.40 -6.82
C ASP A 574 -23.93 -51.17 -6.47
N ALA A 575 -24.01 -50.14 -7.30
CA ALA A 575 -23.02 -49.06 -7.43
C ALA A 575 -23.20 -47.92 -6.40
N ALA A 576 -23.56 -48.24 -5.15
CA ALA A 576 -23.96 -47.25 -4.15
C ALA A 576 -23.20 -47.29 -2.80
N ALA A 577 -22.06 -47.98 -2.68
CA ALA A 577 -21.36 -48.07 -1.39
C ALA A 577 -19.81 -48.04 -1.50
N ILE A 578 -19.23 -46.88 -1.82
CA ILE A 578 -17.88 -46.51 -1.39
C ILE A 578 -17.92 -45.06 -0.93
N GLY A 579 -18.10 -44.86 0.38
CA GLY A 579 -18.23 -43.53 0.96
C GLY A 579 -18.07 -43.55 2.47
N SER A 580 -16.91 -43.96 2.98
CA SER A 580 -16.41 -43.41 4.25
C SER A 580 -14.92 -43.71 4.44
N ALA A 581 -14.18 -42.65 4.79
CA ALA A 581 -12.85 -42.59 5.43
C ALA A 581 -11.75 -41.90 4.62
N THR A 582 -11.74 -40.56 4.64
CA THR A 582 -10.50 -39.76 4.75
C THR A 582 -10.86 -38.34 5.21
N ASN A 583 -10.67 -38.06 6.51
CA ASN A 583 -10.58 -36.71 7.06
C ASN A 583 -9.10 -36.47 7.40
N ALA A 584 -8.45 -35.56 6.68
CA ALA A 584 -7.17 -34.98 7.07
C ALA A 584 -7.19 -33.48 6.82
N THR A 585 -7.06 -32.72 7.90
CA THR A 585 -6.90 -31.27 7.97
C THR A 585 -5.66 -30.79 7.22
N VAL A 586 -5.79 -29.80 6.32
CA VAL A 586 -4.65 -29.04 5.77
C VAL A 586 -4.92 -27.54 5.80
N ALA A 587 -3.88 -26.83 6.21
CA ALA A 587 -3.79 -25.40 6.46
C ALA A 587 -3.87 -24.55 5.18
N LEU A 588 -4.39 -23.33 5.35
CA LEU A 588 -4.45 -22.28 4.32
C LEU A 588 -3.08 -22.02 3.68
N VAL A 589 -3.04 -22.01 2.34
CA VAL A 589 -1.92 -21.48 1.53
C VAL A 589 -1.93 -19.94 1.64
N PRO A 590 -0.89 -19.28 2.20
CA PRO A 590 -0.81 -17.83 2.21
C PRO A 590 -0.28 -17.30 0.86
N ALA A 591 -0.61 -16.06 0.52
CA ALA A 591 -0.01 -15.33 -0.60
C ALA A 591 1.54 -15.37 -0.52
N LEU A 592 2.19 -15.70 -1.65
CA LEU A 592 3.59 -16.13 -1.71
C LEU A 592 4.62 -15.00 -1.58
N CYS A 593 4.24 -13.74 -1.85
CA CYS A 593 5.01 -12.55 -1.45
C CYS A 593 4.25 -11.80 -0.36
N PRO A 594 4.84 -11.64 0.85
CA PRO A 594 4.19 -10.90 1.93
C PRO A 594 3.86 -9.46 1.51
N PHE A 595 2.59 -9.04 1.66
CA PHE A 595 2.22 -7.64 1.50
C PHE A 595 2.97 -6.78 2.50
N THR A 596 3.52 -5.66 2.03
CA THR A 596 4.33 -4.78 2.85
C THR A 596 3.90 -3.33 2.62
N PRO A 597 3.37 -2.62 3.64
CA PRO A 597 3.00 -1.21 3.51
C PRO A 597 4.17 -0.35 2.99
N GLY A 598 3.91 0.46 1.95
CA GLY A 598 4.92 1.34 1.34
C GLY A 598 5.78 0.70 0.23
N PHE A 599 5.55 -0.57 -0.13
CA PHE A 599 6.27 -1.26 -1.19
C PHE A 599 5.31 -2.05 -2.08
N VAL A 600 5.53 -2.02 -3.40
CA VAL A 600 4.81 -2.88 -4.35
C VAL A 600 5.61 -4.17 -4.59
N PRO A 601 5.07 -5.37 -4.28
CA PRO A 601 5.74 -6.63 -4.57
C PRO A 601 5.58 -7.01 -6.05
N TYR A 602 6.67 -7.46 -6.66
CA TYR A 602 6.74 -8.04 -8.00
C TYR A 602 7.32 -9.46 -7.90
N GLU A 603 6.63 -10.44 -8.46
CA GLU A 603 7.07 -11.84 -8.45
C GLU A 603 7.99 -12.17 -9.63
N ASN A 604 9.05 -12.94 -9.38
CA ASN A 604 9.97 -13.47 -10.39
C ASN A 604 10.73 -12.40 -11.18
N VAL A 605 11.05 -11.29 -10.53
CA VAL A 605 11.83 -10.18 -11.11
C VAL A 605 13.17 -10.09 -10.40
N ASP A 606 14.26 -10.16 -11.17
CA ASP A 606 15.62 -9.88 -10.70
C ASP A 606 16.23 -8.73 -11.50
N THR A 607 16.81 -7.75 -10.82
CA THR A 607 17.56 -6.65 -11.43
C THR A 607 19.01 -6.75 -10.99
N ASN A 608 19.92 -7.03 -11.93
CA ASN A 608 21.37 -7.14 -11.68
C ASN A 608 22.07 -5.78 -11.43
N SER A 609 21.32 -4.70 -11.23
CA SER A 609 21.84 -3.36 -10.99
C SER A 609 21.27 -2.75 -9.69
N GLY A 610 21.95 -1.72 -9.18
CA GLY A 610 21.67 -1.02 -7.92
C GLY A 610 22.69 -1.36 -6.81
N TYR A 611 23.11 -0.36 -6.03
CA TYR A 611 24.01 -0.58 -4.90
C TYR A 611 23.27 -1.30 -3.77
N ILE A 612 23.88 -2.36 -3.24
CA ILE A 612 23.40 -3.07 -2.05
C ILE A 612 23.71 -2.19 -0.84
N VAL A 613 22.68 -1.72 -0.16
CA VAL A 613 22.80 -0.94 1.07
C VAL A 613 23.00 -1.87 2.26
N SER A 614 22.28 -2.99 2.31
CA SER A 614 22.44 -4.01 3.35
C SER A 614 21.78 -5.34 2.97
N THR A 615 22.19 -6.43 3.62
CA THR A 615 21.59 -7.77 3.45
C THR A 615 21.08 -8.27 4.79
N HIS A 616 19.94 -8.97 4.75
CA HIS A 616 19.21 -9.40 5.93
C HIS A 616 18.72 -10.83 5.75
N ASN A 617 18.61 -11.57 6.84
CA ASN A 617 18.10 -12.93 6.85
C ASN A 617 16.57 -13.02 7.05
N SER A 618 15.86 -11.89 6.96
CA SER A 618 14.39 -11.84 6.91
C SER A 618 13.90 -10.56 6.24
N LEU A 619 12.73 -10.64 5.59
CA LEU A 619 12.03 -9.47 5.04
C LEU A 619 11.79 -8.39 6.12
N ALA A 620 11.39 -8.79 7.33
CA ALA A 620 11.15 -7.86 8.44
C ALA A 620 12.40 -7.07 8.86
N ARG A 621 13.59 -7.68 8.80
CA ARG A 621 14.85 -6.97 9.08
C ARG A 621 15.26 -6.06 7.94
N ALA A 622 15.10 -6.51 6.69
CA ALA A 622 15.32 -5.63 5.53
C ALA A 622 14.37 -4.43 5.53
N LEU A 623 13.13 -4.58 5.96
CA LEU A 623 12.20 -3.47 6.08
C LEU A 623 12.56 -2.48 7.17
N ARG A 624 13.01 -2.96 8.34
CA ARG A 624 13.54 -2.09 9.40
C ARG A 624 14.80 -1.36 8.97
N ALA A 625 15.71 -2.06 8.30
CA ALA A 625 16.92 -1.46 7.76
C ALA A 625 16.58 -0.44 6.68
N CYS A 626 15.64 -0.76 5.79
CA CYS A 626 15.16 0.17 4.78
C CYS A 626 14.52 1.43 5.39
N ALA A 627 13.76 1.30 6.47
CA ALA A 627 13.23 2.43 7.23
C ALA A 627 14.34 3.25 7.91
N PHE A 628 15.39 2.58 8.42
CA PHE A 628 16.57 3.22 9.01
C PHE A 628 17.40 4.02 7.97
N PHE A 629 17.57 3.47 6.76
CA PHE A 629 18.27 4.14 5.65
C PHE A 629 17.43 5.25 4.98
N GLY A 630 16.17 5.44 5.37
CA GLY A 630 15.32 6.54 4.89
C GLY A 630 15.20 6.60 3.36
N ASP A 631 15.65 7.71 2.79
CA ASP A 631 15.61 8.00 1.34
C ASP A 631 16.65 7.19 0.55
N GLU A 632 17.69 6.64 1.21
CA GLU A 632 18.68 5.79 0.54
C GLU A 632 18.16 4.37 0.28
N CYS A 633 17.05 3.98 0.89
CA CYS A 633 16.38 2.73 0.54
C CYS A 633 15.28 2.95 -0.49
N GLN A 634 15.43 2.33 -1.65
CA GLN A 634 14.50 2.49 -2.78
C GLN A 634 13.91 1.16 -3.28
N SER A 635 14.54 0.02 -2.98
CA SER A 635 13.94 -1.29 -3.25
C SER A 635 14.49 -2.40 -2.33
N ILE A 636 13.74 -3.50 -2.20
CA ILE A 636 14.13 -4.70 -1.43
C ILE A 636 13.94 -5.94 -2.32
N VAL A 637 14.95 -6.79 -2.46
CA VAL A 637 14.82 -8.11 -3.09
C VAL A 637 14.73 -9.16 -2.00
N PHE A 638 13.60 -9.85 -1.88
CA PHE A 638 13.38 -10.92 -0.90
C PHE A 638 13.27 -12.26 -1.61
N SER A 639 13.92 -13.29 -1.10
CA SER A 639 13.71 -14.66 -1.56
C SER A 639 12.98 -15.44 -0.47
N PRO A 640 11.68 -15.75 -0.66
CA PRO A 640 10.89 -16.49 0.32
C PRO A 640 11.51 -17.85 0.66
N GLY A 641 12.14 -18.50 -0.32
CA GLY A 641 12.75 -19.82 -0.14
C GLY A 641 13.99 -19.83 0.77
N THR A 642 14.72 -18.73 0.90
CA THR A 642 15.92 -18.64 1.75
C THR A 642 15.73 -17.75 2.97
N GLY A 643 14.62 -17.01 3.05
CA GLY A 643 14.41 -15.94 4.03
C GLY A 643 15.28 -14.71 3.81
N SER A 644 16.21 -14.70 2.83
CA SER A 644 17.14 -13.59 2.64
C SER A 644 16.46 -12.41 1.94
N ALA A 645 16.70 -11.19 2.43
CA ALA A 645 16.26 -9.94 1.85
C ALA A 645 17.45 -8.98 1.66
N ILE A 646 17.50 -8.29 0.52
CA ILE A 646 18.57 -7.36 0.14
C ILE A 646 17.96 -5.98 -0.02
N VAL A 647 18.46 -4.98 0.70
CA VAL A 647 18.05 -3.58 0.58
C VAL A 647 18.93 -2.89 -0.47
N LYS A 648 18.32 -2.17 -1.42
CA LYS A 648 18.99 -1.48 -2.53
C LYS A 648 18.62 0.01 -2.59
N SER A 649 19.52 0.83 -3.13
CA SER A 649 19.38 2.30 -3.18
C SER A 649 18.82 2.89 -4.47
N VAL A 650 18.31 2.07 -5.40
CA VAL A 650 17.70 2.56 -6.65
C VAL A 650 16.26 2.06 -6.79
N ALA A 651 15.34 2.97 -7.15
CA ALA A 651 13.94 2.66 -7.45
C ALA A 651 13.83 2.24 -8.91
N TYR A 652 13.08 1.18 -9.18
CA TYR A 652 12.78 0.73 -10.54
C TYR A 652 11.29 0.89 -10.82
N SER A 653 10.93 1.48 -11.96
CA SER A 653 9.56 1.46 -12.49
C SER A 653 9.34 0.17 -13.29
N ALA A 654 8.07 -0.23 -13.43
CA ALA A 654 7.66 -1.48 -14.07
C ALA A 654 8.14 -1.66 -15.53
N GLY A 655 8.59 -0.60 -16.21
CA GLY A 655 8.99 -0.62 -17.62
C GLY A 655 10.38 -1.22 -17.93
N ILE A 656 11.19 -1.56 -16.93
CA ILE A 656 12.53 -2.20 -17.12
C ILE A 656 12.56 -3.63 -16.54
N MET A 657 11.40 -4.29 -16.45
CA MET A 657 11.36 -5.70 -16.06
C MET A 657 11.60 -6.58 -17.29
N ARG A 658 12.87 -6.94 -17.57
CA ARG A 658 13.13 -8.07 -18.47
C ARG A 658 12.81 -9.35 -17.71
N ALA A 659 11.93 -10.18 -18.26
CA ALA A 659 11.83 -11.58 -17.86
C ALA A 659 13.24 -12.19 -17.95
N SER A 660 13.71 -12.78 -16.86
CA SER A 660 14.97 -13.50 -16.85
C SER A 660 14.96 -14.60 -17.92
N ASN A 661 16.08 -14.76 -18.61
CA ASN A 661 16.36 -15.83 -19.56
C ASN A 661 15.84 -17.19 -19.02
N PRO A 662 15.18 -18.06 -19.83
CA PRO A 662 14.48 -19.26 -19.35
C PRO A 662 15.33 -20.37 -18.69
N PHE A 663 16.59 -20.10 -18.32
CA PHE A 663 17.48 -21.06 -17.65
C PHE A 663 17.53 -20.95 -16.10
N PHE A 664 16.81 -20.02 -15.47
CA PHE A 664 16.87 -19.76 -14.01
C PHE A 664 15.52 -19.91 -13.25
N TRP A 665 14.68 -20.89 -13.59
CA TRP A 665 13.33 -21.05 -13.01
C TRP A 665 13.25 -21.60 -11.56
N TRP A 666 14.37 -21.80 -10.86
CA TRP A 666 14.37 -22.51 -9.58
C TRP A 666 14.45 -21.63 -8.32
N GLN A 667 14.59 -20.31 -8.43
CA GLN A 667 14.57 -19.41 -7.27
C GLN A 667 13.52 -18.31 -7.44
N ARG A 668 12.34 -18.53 -6.85
CA ARG A 668 11.29 -17.51 -6.75
C ARG A 668 11.79 -16.36 -5.87
N ARG A 669 11.80 -15.13 -6.40
CA ARG A 669 12.18 -13.90 -5.68
C ARG A 669 11.02 -12.90 -5.76
N CYS A 670 10.77 -12.21 -4.65
CA CYS A 670 9.85 -11.09 -4.51
C CYS A 670 10.69 -9.79 -4.56
N PHE A 671 10.44 -8.95 -5.55
CA PHE A 671 11.04 -7.61 -5.64
C PHE A 671 10.07 -6.57 -5.11
N TYR A 672 10.49 -5.77 -4.14
CA TYR A 672 9.70 -4.72 -3.51
C TYR A 672 10.29 -3.37 -3.95
N SER A 673 9.62 -2.64 -4.83
CA SER A 673 10.08 -1.31 -5.26
C SER A 673 9.31 -0.22 -4.50
N LYS A 674 10.00 0.83 -4.05
CA LYS A 674 9.33 2.13 -3.84
C LYS A 674 9.02 2.68 -5.22
N THR A 675 7.80 2.52 -5.70
CA THR A 675 7.27 3.49 -6.66
C THR A 675 7.25 4.83 -5.96
N CYS A 676 7.80 5.86 -6.62
CA CYS A 676 7.85 7.28 -6.22
C CYS A 676 7.27 7.59 -4.83
N PHE A 677 8.11 8.02 -3.90
CA PHE A 677 7.68 8.26 -2.52
C PHE A 677 6.88 9.56 -2.38
N ASP A 678 5.84 9.56 -1.56
CA ASP A 678 5.05 10.77 -1.34
C ASP A 678 5.86 11.85 -0.61
N ILE A 679 5.73 13.08 -1.09
CA ILE A 679 6.34 14.27 -0.49
C ILE A 679 5.20 15.15 0.03
N ASP A 680 5.21 15.47 1.32
CA ASP A 680 4.20 16.35 1.92
C ASP A 680 4.13 17.68 1.15
N GLY A 681 2.91 18.06 0.74
CA GLY A 681 2.69 19.23 -0.12
C GLY A 681 2.83 18.95 -1.62
N TYR A 682 2.97 17.70 -2.06
CA TYR A 682 3.07 17.32 -3.47
C TYR A 682 2.20 16.09 -3.80
N VAL A 683 1.70 16.02 -5.04
CA VAL A 683 1.11 14.83 -5.68
C VAL A 683 2.18 14.16 -6.51
N THR A 684 2.37 12.87 -6.28
CA THR A 684 3.37 12.07 -6.99
C THR A 684 2.78 11.45 -8.24
N VAL A 685 3.43 11.64 -9.39
CA VAL A 685 3.08 11.02 -10.68
C VAL A 685 4.30 10.23 -11.16
N ALA A 686 4.15 8.90 -11.24
CA ALA A 686 5.26 8.01 -11.56
C ALA A 686 5.43 7.85 -13.08
N GLY A 687 6.68 7.88 -13.56
CA GLY A 687 6.99 7.56 -14.96
C GLY A 687 6.68 8.69 -15.94
N GLU A 688 6.52 9.92 -15.45
CA GLU A 688 6.16 11.08 -16.26
C GLU A 688 7.14 12.24 -16.03
N ASP A 689 7.24 13.14 -17.01
CA ASP A 689 7.99 14.39 -16.94
C ASP A 689 7.40 15.44 -17.90
N ARG A 690 7.82 16.69 -17.73
CA ARG A 690 7.62 17.76 -18.71
C ARG A 690 8.97 18.34 -19.14
N PRO A 691 9.42 18.12 -20.37
CA PRO A 691 10.60 18.80 -20.89
C PRO A 691 10.25 20.24 -21.31
N GLY A 692 11.23 21.16 -21.17
CA GLY A 692 11.13 22.52 -21.69
C GLY A 692 10.57 23.57 -20.73
N ASP A 693 10.25 23.20 -19.48
CA ASP A 693 9.71 24.08 -18.45
C ASP A 693 10.61 24.19 -17.20
N GLN A 694 11.90 23.89 -17.35
CA GLN A 694 12.85 23.95 -16.25
C GLN A 694 13.14 25.40 -15.86
N ILE A 695 12.75 25.78 -14.65
CA ILE A 695 13.06 27.10 -14.05
C ILE A 695 14.24 27.05 -13.08
N GLY A 696 14.80 25.87 -12.85
CA GLY A 696 15.96 25.67 -12.01
C GLY A 696 16.29 24.20 -11.82
N TRP A 697 17.45 23.94 -11.22
CA TRP A 697 17.89 22.58 -10.93
C TRP A 697 18.61 22.50 -9.58
N ARG A 698 18.41 21.40 -8.87
CA ARG A 698 19.06 21.07 -7.60
C ARG A 698 19.53 19.62 -7.65
N TRP A 699 20.69 19.35 -7.07
CA TRP A 699 21.34 18.04 -7.12
C TRP A 699 20.61 16.94 -6.35
N THR A 700 19.73 17.32 -5.42
CA THR A 700 18.93 16.38 -4.63
C THR A 700 17.46 16.77 -4.68
N LEU A 701 16.58 15.78 -4.59
CA LEU A 701 15.13 15.98 -4.58
C LEU A 701 14.68 16.83 -3.38
N VAL A 702 15.27 16.63 -2.19
CA VAL A 702 14.98 17.45 -1.00
C VAL A 702 15.34 18.92 -1.23
N ALA A 703 16.49 19.20 -1.86
CA ALA A 703 16.87 20.56 -2.20
C ALA A 703 15.97 21.15 -3.30
N ALA A 704 15.55 20.34 -4.26
CA ALA A 704 14.59 20.74 -5.31
C ALA A 704 13.24 21.13 -4.71
N VAL A 705 12.69 20.31 -3.81
CA VAL A 705 11.44 20.58 -3.08
C VAL A 705 11.55 21.86 -2.26
N THR A 706 12.64 22.01 -1.49
CA THR A 706 12.87 23.22 -0.68
C THR A 706 12.93 24.48 -1.56
N ALA A 707 13.66 24.42 -2.67
CA ALA A 707 13.75 25.53 -3.62
C ALA A 707 12.42 25.80 -4.33
N CYS A 708 11.64 24.75 -4.63
CA CYS A 708 10.33 24.86 -5.26
C CYS A 708 9.26 25.41 -4.30
N ASN A 709 9.37 25.13 -3.01
CA ASN A 709 8.51 25.74 -1.99
C ASN A 709 8.79 27.23 -1.82
N ALA A 710 10.06 27.64 -1.91
CA ALA A 710 10.47 29.04 -1.83
C ALA A 710 10.20 29.85 -3.12
N ASN A 711 10.05 29.20 -4.27
CA ASN A 711 9.81 29.86 -5.56
C ASN A 711 8.31 29.85 -5.91
N PRO A 712 7.64 31.01 -5.98
CA PRO A 712 6.21 31.09 -6.33
C PRO A 712 5.89 30.61 -7.75
N ASP A 713 6.87 30.63 -8.66
CA ASP A 713 6.71 30.16 -10.05
C ASP A 713 6.93 28.65 -10.19
N CYS A 714 7.33 27.96 -9.11
CA CYS A 714 7.55 26.51 -9.15
C CYS A 714 6.27 25.74 -8.83
N ALA A 715 5.76 25.04 -9.83
CA ALA A 715 4.56 24.22 -9.74
C ALA A 715 4.85 22.73 -9.52
N ALA A 716 6.07 22.25 -9.83
CA ALA A 716 6.46 20.87 -9.61
C ALA A 716 7.99 20.69 -9.50
N VAL A 717 8.42 19.51 -9.06
CA VAL A 717 9.80 19.04 -9.19
C VAL A 717 9.81 17.62 -9.73
N ASN A 718 10.82 17.23 -10.50
CA ASN A 718 11.01 15.81 -10.83
C ASN A 718 12.10 15.16 -9.97
N SER A 719 12.18 13.83 -9.98
CA SER A 719 13.17 13.07 -9.19
C SER A 719 14.62 13.29 -9.60
N ASN A 720 14.87 13.95 -10.74
CA ASN A 720 16.21 14.41 -11.14
C ASN A 720 16.56 15.77 -10.51
N GLY A 721 15.67 16.33 -9.69
CA GLY A 721 15.85 17.60 -9.00
C GLY A 721 15.62 18.84 -9.87
N GLN A 722 14.97 18.70 -11.03
CA GLN A 722 14.58 19.85 -11.86
C GLN A 722 13.32 20.49 -11.30
N LEU A 723 13.34 21.81 -11.13
CA LEU A 723 12.19 22.64 -10.78
C LEU A 723 11.41 22.95 -12.06
N LYS A 724 10.09 22.82 -12.00
CA LYS A 724 9.18 22.89 -13.14
C LYS A 724 8.20 24.03 -12.95
N SER A 725 8.02 24.87 -13.97
CA SER A 725 7.01 25.93 -13.93
C SER A 725 5.58 25.43 -14.12
N PHE A 726 5.39 24.20 -14.64
CA PHE A 726 4.05 23.60 -14.76
C PHE A 726 3.90 22.35 -13.88
N GLY A 727 2.70 22.18 -13.33
CA GLY A 727 2.32 20.98 -12.59
C GLY A 727 1.83 19.83 -13.47
N THR A 728 1.55 20.08 -14.75
CA THR A 728 1.08 19.06 -15.70
C THR A 728 2.24 18.47 -16.48
N THR A 729 2.23 17.16 -16.67
CA THR A 729 3.22 16.38 -17.43
C THR A 729 2.85 16.38 -18.92
N THR A 730 3.84 16.22 -19.81
CA THR A 730 3.60 16.15 -21.28
C THR A 730 4.28 14.96 -21.93
N THR A 731 5.14 14.26 -21.20
CA THR A 731 5.89 13.12 -21.73
C THR A 731 5.96 12.01 -20.69
N THR A 732 5.94 10.77 -21.15
CA THR A 732 6.30 9.62 -20.32
C THR A 732 7.83 9.55 -20.22
N SER A 733 8.33 9.51 -19.00
CA SER A 733 9.75 9.35 -18.70
C SER A 733 9.89 8.22 -17.68
N SER A 734 10.25 7.04 -18.19
CA SER A 734 10.27 5.77 -17.45
C SER A 734 11.21 5.76 -16.23
N ARG A 735 12.03 6.80 -16.04
CA ARG A 735 13.01 6.92 -14.94
C ARG A 735 12.78 8.11 -14.01
N THR A 736 11.71 8.87 -14.17
CA THR A 736 11.40 10.02 -13.30
C THR A 736 10.10 9.87 -12.54
N CYS A 737 10.11 10.35 -11.31
CA CYS A 737 8.92 10.69 -10.55
C CYS A 737 8.68 12.19 -10.68
N PHE A 738 7.47 12.59 -11.01
CA PHE A 738 7.06 13.99 -11.10
C PHE A 738 6.23 14.34 -9.87
N TYR A 739 6.74 15.22 -9.05
CA TYR A 739 6.10 15.70 -7.83
C TYR A 739 5.45 17.05 -8.14
N ARG A 740 4.14 17.05 -8.39
CA ARG A 740 3.36 18.26 -8.59
C ARG A 740 3.03 18.88 -7.23
N LYS A 741 3.39 20.13 -6.99
CA LYS A 741 3.03 20.84 -5.75
C LYS A 741 1.51 20.82 -5.62
N THR A 742 0.97 20.26 -4.53
CA THR A 742 -0.47 20.36 -4.29
C THR A 742 -0.77 21.84 -4.06
N PRO A 743 -1.68 22.46 -4.86
CA PRO A 743 -2.20 23.76 -4.50
C PRO A 743 -2.87 23.57 -3.15
N THR A 744 -2.23 24.06 -2.10
CA THR A 744 -2.73 23.88 -0.73
C THR A 744 -3.96 24.73 -0.50
N VAL A 745 -4.20 25.74 -1.34
CA VAL A 745 -5.39 26.58 -1.40
C VAL A 745 -5.45 27.13 -2.84
N CYS A 746 -6.62 27.11 -3.49
CA CYS A 746 -6.83 27.95 -4.68
C CYS A 746 -6.99 29.38 -4.18
N PRO A 747 -6.09 30.33 -4.53
CA PRO A 747 -6.29 31.73 -4.15
C PRO A 747 -7.72 32.20 -4.44
N ASP A 748 -8.37 32.86 -3.49
CA ASP A 748 -9.64 33.52 -3.78
C ASP A 748 -9.37 34.68 -4.76
N ILE A 749 -9.91 34.57 -5.97
CA ILE A 749 -9.78 35.60 -7.01
C ILE A 749 -11.12 36.31 -7.11
N ALA A 750 -11.13 37.61 -6.79
CA ALA A 750 -12.33 38.43 -6.85
C ALA A 750 -12.99 38.34 -8.25
N GLY A 751 -14.29 38.02 -8.28
CA GLY A 751 -15.05 37.81 -9.51
C GLY A 751 -15.03 36.37 -10.06
N TYR A 752 -14.39 35.42 -9.37
CA TYR A 752 -14.29 34.03 -9.80
C TYR A 752 -14.57 33.04 -8.66
N ASN A 753 -15.25 31.94 -8.97
CA ASN A 753 -15.40 30.76 -8.10
C ASN A 753 -14.32 29.74 -8.44
N ALA A 754 -13.48 29.38 -7.48
CA ALA A 754 -12.48 28.35 -7.66
C ALA A 754 -13.09 26.95 -7.53
N VAL A 755 -12.85 26.10 -8.53
CA VAL A 755 -13.13 24.67 -8.52
C VAL A 755 -11.80 23.93 -8.34
N TYR A 756 -11.67 23.27 -7.19
CA TYR A 756 -10.48 22.55 -6.79
C TYR A 756 -10.32 21.25 -7.57
N ASP A 757 -9.08 20.82 -7.77
CA ASP A 757 -8.73 19.56 -8.44
C ASP A 757 -9.44 19.41 -9.78
N SER A 758 -9.59 20.51 -10.53
CA SER A 758 -10.38 20.59 -11.75
C SER A 758 -9.66 21.39 -12.84
N ASP A 759 -9.90 21.00 -14.08
CA ASP A 759 -9.48 21.71 -15.30
C ASP A 759 -10.63 21.71 -16.31
N ALA A 760 -10.58 22.46 -17.40
CA ALA A 760 -11.67 22.49 -18.37
C ALA A 760 -11.80 21.15 -19.13
N THR A 761 -13.04 20.66 -19.31
CA THR A 761 -13.33 19.41 -20.07
C THR A 761 -13.21 19.62 -21.58
N ALA A 762 -13.58 20.82 -22.06
CA ALA A 762 -13.53 21.23 -23.46
C ALA A 762 -13.75 22.75 -23.57
N GLY A 763 -13.04 23.39 -24.50
CA GLY A 763 -13.18 24.81 -24.83
C GLY A 763 -12.03 25.29 -25.71
N VAL A 764 -12.30 26.23 -26.63
CA VAL A 764 -11.23 26.87 -27.39
C VAL A 764 -10.44 27.74 -26.41
N SER A 765 -9.15 27.44 -26.22
CA SER A 765 -8.28 28.34 -25.47
C SER A 765 -8.29 29.70 -26.18
N LEU A 766 -8.75 30.75 -25.49
CA LEU A 766 -8.76 32.10 -26.04
C LEU A 766 -7.34 32.69 -26.16
N ALA A 767 -6.32 32.01 -25.64
CA ALA A 767 -4.92 32.35 -25.79
C ALA A 767 -4.20 31.29 -26.64
N THR A 768 -3.28 31.72 -27.51
CA THR A 768 -2.30 30.83 -28.12
C THR A 768 -1.45 30.17 -27.02
N PHE A 769 -1.14 28.88 -27.16
CA PHE A 769 -0.43 28.04 -26.15
C PHE A 769 0.92 28.61 -25.65
N ASN A 770 1.40 29.70 -26.25
CA ASN A 770 2.70 30.30 -26.04
C ASN A 770 2.66 31.41 -24.98
N THR A 771 1.48 31.92 -24.61
CA THR A 771 1.30 33.02 -23.65
C THR A 771 0.60 32.52 -22.41
N VAL A 772 1.39 32.02 -21.45
CA VAL A 772 0.88 31.65 -20.13
C VAL A 772 0.88 32.89 -19.25
N TYR A 773 -0.32 33.44 -19.04
CA TYR A 773 -0.53 34.45 -18.01
C TYR A 773 -0.55 33.70 -16.68
N GLY A 774 0.37 33.98 -15.74
CA GLY A 774 0.20 33.48 -14.37
C GLY A 774 -1.21 33.77 -13.85
N TRP A 775 -1.71 33.06 -12.82
CA TRP A 775 -3.12 33.11 -12.40
C TRP A 775 -3.70 34.54 -12.25
N SER A 776 -2.90 35.52 -11.80
CA SER A 776 -3.31 36.93 -11.72
C SER A 776 -3.49 37.59 -13.09
N GLY A 777 -2.57 37.35 -14.03
CA GLY A 777 -2.68 37.82 -15.41
C GLY A 777 -3.82 37.14 -16.16
N ALA A 778 -4.06 35.85 -15.89
CA ALA A 778 -5.18 35.11 -16.46
C ALA A 778 -6.53 35.66 -15.97
N ALA A 779 -6.63 36.04 -14.68
CA ALA A 779 -7.81 36.70 -14.14
C ALA A 779 -8.10 38.05 -14.83
N SER A 780 -7.08 38.91 -15.01
CA SER A 780 -7.24 40.18 -15.72
C SER A 780 -7.61 39.99 -17.18
N ALA A 781 -6.97 39.05 -17.88
CA ALA A 781 -7.25 38.74 -19.28
C ALA A 781 -8.63 38.10 -19.48
N CYS A 782 -9.08 37.27 -18.53
CA CYS A 782 -10.42 36.70 -18.54
C CYS A 782 -11.50 37.74 -18.18
N SER A 783 -11.18 38.71 -17.32
CA SER A 783 -12.11 39.78 -16.93
C SER A 783 -12.38 40.73 -18.09
N SER A 784 -11.35 41.08 -18.88
CA SER A 784 -11.45 41.99 -20.02
C SER A 784 -12.11 41.38 -21.26
N ARG A 785 -12.25 40.05 -21.32
CA ARG A 785 -12.87 39.34 -22.45
C ARG A 785 -14.26 38.84 -22.08
N THR A 786 -15.27 39.32 -22.80
CA THR A 786 -16.67 38.90 -22.62
C THR A 786 -16.87 37.40 -22.91
N ALA A 787 -16.13 36.83 -23.85
CA ALA A 787 -16.17 35.41 -24.20
C ALA A 787 -15.48 34.49 -23.17
N CYS A 788 -14.69 35.03 -22.23
CA CYS A 788 -14.01 34.19 -21.23
C CYS A 788 -14.95 33.86 -20.08
N LEU A 789 -15.22 32.58 -19.90
CA LEU A 789 -16.08 32.03 -18.84
C LEU A 789 -15.28 31.45 -17.68
N GLY A 790 -13.99 31.18 -17.86
CA GLY A 790 -13.12 30.75 -16.79
C GLY A 790 -11.66 30.60 -17.23
N PHE A 791 -10.77 30.33 -16.29
CA PHE A 791 -9.36 30.07 -16.56
C PHE A 791 -8.80 29.04 -15.57
N ASN A 792 -7.75 28.32 -15.95
CA ASN A 792 -7.09 27.36 -15.05
C ASN A 792 -5.82 27.96 -14.42
N THR A 793 -5.24 27.27 -13.43
CA THR A 793 -3.99 27.66 -12.77
C THR A 793 -2.78 27.71 -13.69
N ALA A 794 -2.85 27.07 -14.87
CA ALA A 794 -1.82 27.15 -15.90
C ALA A 794 -1.99 28.37 -16.82
N GLY A 795 -2.94 29.27 -16.54
CA GLY A 795 -3.10 30.53 -17.26
C GLY A 795 -3.90 30.45 -18.55
N ALA A 796 -4.48 29.29 -18.87
CA ALA A 796 -5.29 29.11 -20.07
C ALA A 796 -6.70 29.70 -19.86
N LEU A 797 -7.22 30.40 -20.86
CA LEU A 797 -8.52 31.08 -20.84
C LEU A 797 -9.55 30.26 -21.61
N PHE A 798 -10.72 30.01 -21.04
CA PHE A 798 -11.74 29.13 -21.63
C PHE A 798 -13.08 29.84 -21.85
N THR A 799 -13.76 29.48 -22.93
CA THR A 799 -15.13 29.92 -23.27
C THR A 799 -16.22 29.02 -22.67
N SER A 800 -15.86 28.11 -21.76
CA SER A 800 -16.74 27.09 -21.18
C SER A 800 -16.48 26.98 -19.69
N THR A 801 -17.53 26.65 -18.93
CA THR A 801 -17.46 26.38 -17.49
C THR A 801 -17.42 24.88 -17.17
N SER A 802 -17.44 24.02 -18.19
CA SER A 802 -17.37 22.56 -18.02
C SER A 802 -16.00 22.15 -17.49
N VAL A 803 -15.99 21.40 -16.38
CA VAL A 803 -14.79 20.95 -15.70
C VAL A 803 -14.65 19.42 -15.69
N GLN A 804 -13.41 18.95 -15.83
CA GLN A 804 -12.97 17.57 -15.64
C GLN A 804 -12.04 17.49 -14.44
N ALA A 805 -12.00 16.33 -13.78
CA ALA A 805 -11.13 16.13 -12.64
C ALA A 805 -9.66 16.21 -13.07
N SER A 806 -8.92 17.15 -12.50
CA SER A 806 -7.49 17.35 -12.69
C SER A 806 -6.87 17.70 -11.34
N VAL A 807 -6.50 16.65 -10.60
CA VAL A 807 -5.93 16.77 -9.24
C VAL A 807 -4.82 17.81 -9.26
N GLY A 808 -4.78 18.72 -8.29
CA GLY A 808 -3.73 19.74 -8.19
C GLY A 808 -3.79 20.90 -9.20
N SER A 809 -4.90 21.05 -9.93
CA SER A 809 -5.23 22.27 -10.70
C SER A 809 -6.37 23.03 -10.01
N CYS A 810 -6.40 24.36 -10.15
CA CYS A 810 -7.59 25.14 -9.82
C CYS A 810 -8.19 25.71 -11.11
N PHE A 811 -9.49 25.49 -11.29
CA PHE A 811 -10.25 26.10 -12.36
C PHE A 811 -11.11 27.23 -11.81
N TYR A 812 -10.89 28.45 -12.27
CA TYR A 812 -11.60 29.65 -11.84
C TYR A 812 -12.74 29.94 -12.79
N VAL A 813 -13.97 29.66 -12.37
CA VAL A 813 -15.19 29.96 -13.12
C VAL A 813 -15.54 31.42 -12.87
N LYS A 814 -15.66 32.22 -13.92
CA LYS A 814 -16.11 33.61 -13.82
C LYS A 814 -17.51 33.61 -13.20
N ILE A 815 -17.72 34.37 -12.14
CA ILE A 815 -19.04 34.52 -11.54
C ILE A 815 -19.88 35.30 -12.55
N GLN A 816 -20.61 34.56 -13.40
CA GLN A 816 -21.71 35.14 -14.15
C GLN A 816 -22.79 35.40 -13.11
N GLY A 817 -22.90 36.66 -12.68
CA GLY A 817 -23.91 37.05 -11.71
C GLY A 817 -25.27 36.58 -12.22
N ASP A 818 -25.87 35.63 -11.51
CA ASP A 818 -27.28 35.31 -11.65
C ASP A 818 -28.01 36.47 -10.96
N LYS A 819 -28.07 37.60 -11.66
CA LYS A 819 -28.35 38.93 -11.09
C LYS A 819 -29.66 38.98 -10.30
N ILE A 820 -30.57 38.05 -10.54
CA ILE A 820 -31.88 37.94 -9.89
C ILE A 820 -31.79 37.25 -8.52
N ALA A 821 -31.01 36.17 -8.39
CA ALA A 821 -30.81 35.49 -7.12
C ALA A 821 -30.02 36.39 -6.15
N ASP A 822 -28.96 37.04 -6.65
CA ASP A 822 -28.19 38.02 -5.88
C ASP A 822 -29.03 39.25 -5.51
N TRP A 823 -29.90 39.74 -6.40
CA TRP A 823 -30.81 40.85 -6.09
C TRP A 823 -31.79 40.47 -4.97
N SER A 824 -32.47 39.32 -5.08
CA SER A 824 -33.46 38.88 -4.10
C SER A 824 -32.85 38.64 -2.71
N TYR A 825 -31.65 38.04 -2.66
CA TYR A 825 -30.93 37.79 -1.42
C TYR A 825 -30.49 39.09 -0.75
N ASN A 826 -29.88 40.01 -1.51
CA ASN A 826 -29.44 41.30 -0.98
C ASN A 826 -30.61 42.18 -0.54
N PHE A 827 -31.73 42.15 -1.26
CA PHE A 827 -32.95 42.87 -0.89
C PHE A 827 -33.53 42.36 0.44
N LYS A 828 -33.74 41.04 0.58
CA LYS A 828 -34.25 40.44 1.83
C LYS A 828 -33.32 40.68 3.01
N LEU A 829 -32.01 40.55 2.79
CA LEU A 829 -31.00 40.76 3.84
C LEU A 829 -31.08 42.19 4.39
N ARG A 830 -31.15 43.20 3.51
CA ARG A 830 -31.21 44.61 3.91
C ARG A 830 -32.53 44.95 4.61
N MET A 831 -33.66 44.44 4.11
CA MET A 831 -34.96 44.60 4.78
C MET A 831 -34.97 43.93 6.17
N SER A 832 -34.39 42.73 6.31
CA SER A 832 -34.33 42.01 7.58
C SER A 832 -33.53 42.75 8.66
N MET A 833 -32.41 43.37 8.29
CA MET A 833 -31.62 44.19 9.20
C MET A 833 -32.38 45.44 9.66
N ARG A 834 -33.17 46.06 8.76
CA ARG A 834 -33.86 47.31 9.06
C ARG A 834 -35.10 47.11 9.94
N PHE A 835 -35.93 46.11 9.63
CA PHE A 835 -37.14 45.83 10.42
C PHE A 835 -36.87 44.97 11.67
N ARG A 836 -35.61 44.52 11.87
CA ARG A 836 -35.22 43.60 12.95
C ARG A 836 -36.06 42.31 12.98
N VAL A 837 -36.43 41.83 11.80
CA VAL A 837 -37.18 40.58 11.60
C VAL A 837 -36.23 39.56 10.98
N SER A 838 -36.35 38.29 11.33
CA SER A 838 -35.51 37.22 10.77
C SER A 838 -35.61 37.18 9.24
N PHE A 839 -34.50 36.86 8.56
CA PHE A 839 -34.42 36.73 7.09
C PHE A 839 -35.52 35.83 6.51
N GLY A 840 -35.89 34.75 7.21
CA GLY A 840 -36.93 33.80 6.78
C GLY A 840 -38.37 34.31 6.91
N CYS A 841 -38.58 35.52 7.43
CA CYS A 841 -39.89 36.12 7.60
C CYS A 841 -40.30 37.05 6.44
N PHE A 842 -39.41 37.29 5.48
CA PHE A 842 -39.69 38.03 4.24
C PHE A 842 -39.97 37.05 3.11
N LEU A 843 -41.18 37.09 2.56
CA LEU A 843 -41.61 36.21 1.47
C LEU A 843 -42.15 37.05 0.31
N PHE A 844 -41.60 36.86 -0.89
CA PHE A 844 -42.10 37.44 -2.13
C PHE A 844 -43.40 36.75 -2.52
N ARG A 845 -44.46 37.53 -2.72
CA ARG A 845 -45.76 37.04 -3.19
C ARG A 845 -45.95 37.28 -4.69
N ARG A 846 -45.34 38.36 -5.21
CA ARG A 846 -45.50 38.78 -6.60
C ARG A 846 -44.26 39.50 -7.10
N ILE A 847 -43.91 39.26 -8.35
CA ILE A 847 -42.88 40.02 -9.10
C ILE A 847 -43.47 40.39 -10.46
N ARG A 848 -43.38 41.66 -10.83
CA ARG A 848 -43.77 42.18 -12.13
C ARG A 848 -42.60 42.92 -12.77
N PHE A 849 -42.28 42.55 -14.01
CA PHE A 849 -41.18 43.14 -14.77
C PHE A 849 -41.55 43.19 -16.26
N GLY A 850 -41.38 44.36 -16.90
CA GLY A 850 -41.59 44.51 -18.35
C GLY A 850 -42.97 44.07 -18.86
N GLY A 851 -44.02 44.25 -18.05
CA GLY A 851 -45.39 43.81 -18.38
C GLY A 851 -45.71 42.33 -18.08
N TRP A 852 -44.73 41.52 -17.68
CA TRP A 852 -44.90 40.13 -17.28
C TRP A 852 -45.25 39.99 -15.81
N PHE A 853 -46.07 38.99 -15.48
CA PHE A 853 -46.61 38.77 -14.13
C PHE A 853 -46.25 37.39 -13.61
N PHE A 854 -45.64 37.34 -12.43
CA PHE A 854 -45.33 36.10 -11.72
C PHE A 854 -45.93 36.15 -10.31
N GLY A 855 -46.73 35.14 -9.95
CA GLY A 855 -47.45 35.04 -8.67
C GLY A 855 -48.96 35.29 -8.78
N ARG A 856 -49.71 34.96 -7.72
CA ARG A 856 -51.16 35.22 -7.64
C ARG A 856 -51.43 36.68 -7.28
N ARG A 857 -52.43 37.29 -7.91
CA ARG A 857 -52.93 38.63 -7.55
C ARG A 857 -53.52 38.58 -6.14
N LEU A 858 -53.02 39.43 -5.23
CA LEU A 858 -53.68 39.65 -3.94
C LEU A 858 -55.11 40.12 -4.21
N ALA A 859 -56.10 39.50 -3.57
CA ALA A 859 -57.53 39.82 -3.69
C ALA A 859 -57.87 41.14 -2.96
N LEU A 860 -57.23 42.24 -3.37
CA LEU A 860 -57.48 43.59 -2.84
C LEU A 860 -58.51 44.38 -3.66
N GLU A 861 -58.97 43.84 -4.79
CA GLU A 861 -59.98 44.46 -5.67
C GLU A 861 -61.37 43.77 -5.60
N GLY A 862 -61.55 42.77 -4.72
CA GLY A 862 -62.82 42.02 -4.56
C GLY A 862 -63.25 41.90 -3.08
N GLU A 863 -64.48 41.45 -2.87
CA GLU A 863 -65.34 41.54 -1.65
C GLU A 863 -64.75 41.10 -0.28
N ASP A 864 -63.51 40.61 -0.19
CA ASP A 864 -62.87 40.14 1.05
C ASP A 864 -62.03 41.22 1.79
N ALA A 865 -62.11 42.50 1.42
CA ALA A 865 -61.40 43.59 2.08
C ALA A 865 -61.91 43.92 3.51
N ALA A 866 -62.93 43.22 4.01
CA ALA A 866 -63.60 43.51 5.28
C ALA A 866 -62.73 43.32 6.55
N GLY A 867 -61.52 42.75 6.44
CA GLY A 867 -60.62 42.48 7.57
C GLY A 867 -59.32 43.29 7.62
N LEU A 868 -59.05 44.16 6.64
CA LEU A 868 -57.82 44.97 6.59
C LEU A 868 -58.06 46.34 7.22
N ASP A 869 -57.30 46.68 8.28
CA ASP A 869 -57.29 48.04 8.82
C ASP A 869 -56.55 48.98 7.87
N THR A 870 -57.27 49.56 6.93
CA THR A 870 -56.75 50.50 5.92
C THR A 870 -56.24 51.81 6.51
N ARG A 871 -56.47 52.07 7.81
CA ARG A 871 -55.99 53.27 8.52
C ARG A 871 -54.48 53.30 8.75
N ARG A 872 -53.75 52.20 8.42
CA ARG A 872 -52.28 52.10 8.56
C ARG A 872 -51.54 51.93 7.24
N THR A 873 -52.11 52.39 6.14
CA THR A 873 -51.34 52.46 4.88
C THR A 873 -50.29 53.56 4.99
N ARG A 874 -49.03 53.22 4.72
CA ARG A 874 -47.92 54.18 4.64
C ARG A 874 -47.23 54.01 3.29
N VAL A 875 -47.04 55.13 2.60
CA VAL A 875 -46.28 55.20 1.35
C VAL A 875 -45.01 55.97 1.65
N TRP A 876 -43.86 55.39 1.29
CA TRP A 876 -42.59 56.10 1.30
C TRP A 876 -42.27 56.53 -0.14
N GLY A 877 -42.14 57.83 -0.35
CA GLY A 877 -41.68 58.38 -1.63
C GLY A 877 -40.16 58.30 -1.80
N GLN A 878 -39.66 58.53 -3.01
CA GLN A 878 -38.23 58.39 -3.35
C GLN A 878 -37.28 59.14 -2.39
N ASP A 879 -37.61 60.37 -1.97
CA ASP A 879 -36.79 61.16 -1.04
C ASP A 879 -36.79 60.61 0.38
N GLU A 880 -37.93 60.06 0.82
CA GLU A 880 -38.03 59.39 2.12
C GLU A 880 -37.32 58.04 2.08
N ILE A 881 -37.35 57.34 0.94
CA ILE A 881 -36.60 56.11 0.73
C ILE A 881 -35.10 56.39 0.77
N ALA A 882 -34.62 57.42 0.07
CA ALA A 882 -33.20 57.80 0.10
C ALA A 882 -32.72 58.17 1.51
N ARG A 883 -33.62 58.72 2.35
CA ARG A 883 -33.31 59.10 3.73
C ARG A 883 -33.41 57.92 4.71
N GLU A 884 -34.45 57.10 4.62
CA GLU A 884 -34.71 55.98 5.54
C GLU A 884 -33.99 54.68 5.11
N PHE A 885 -33.61 54.56 3.83
CA PHE A 885 -32.96 53.40 3.19
C PHE A 885 -31.85 53.82 2.20
N PRO A 886 -30.80 54.53 2.66
CA PRO A 886 -29.77 55.13 1.79
C PRO A 886 -29.01 54.12 0.90
N ASP A 887 -28.99 52.84 1.30
CA ASP A 887 -28.31 51.78 0.56
C ASP A 887 -29.19 51.20 -0.57
N MET A 888 -30.48 51.55 -0.67
CA MET A 888 -31.42 51.02 -1.67
C MET A 888 -31.59 51.96 -2.87
N ALA A 889 -30.48 52.39 -3.46
CA ALA A 889 -30.49 53.21 -4.68
C ALA A 889 -31.25 52.49 -5.82
N GLY A 890 -32.30 53.12 -6.34
CA GLY A 890 -33.16 52.58 -7.41
C GLY A 890 -34.57 52.18 -6.97
N LEU A 891 -34.86 52.13 -5.66
CA LEU A 891 -36.24 51.95 -5.16
C LEU A 891 -36.98 53.29 -5.22
N THR A 892 -38.00 53.40 -6.07
CA THR A 892 -38.74 54.66 -6.30
C THR A 892 -39.95 54.82 -5.40
N GLU A 893 -40.54 53.71 -4.94
CA GLU A 893 -41.72 53.71 -4.08
C GLU A 893 -41.78 52.43 -3.21
N LEU A 894 -42.22 52.58 -1.96
CA LEU A 894 -42.49 51.46 -1.04
C LEU A 894 -43.85 51.70 -0.39
N ARG A 895 -44.75 50.71 -0.41
CA ARG A 895 -46.10 50.81 0.18
C ARG A 895 -46.31 49.71 1.23
N LEU A 896 -46.77 50.09 2.42
CA LEU A 896 -47.35 49.17 3.41
C LEU A 896 -48.86 49.06 3.13
N LEU A 897 -49.30 47.89 2.67
CA LEU A 897 -50.68 47.66 2.22
C LEU A 897 -51.66 47.32 3.36
N GLY A 898 -51.17 46.92 4.53
CA GLY A 898 -51.99 46.68 5.74
C GLY A 898 -51.34 45.70 6.71
N GLU A 899 -51.85 45.68 7.95
CA GLU A 899 -51.42 44.77 9.02
C GLU A 899 -52.60 43.88 9.43
N ARG A 900 -52.37 42.57 9.56
CA ARG A 900 -53.35 41.64 10.14
C ARG A 900 -52.65 40.54 10.93
N MET A 901 -53.35 39.93 11.88
CA MET A 901 -52.83 38.73 12.54
C MET A 901 -52.83 37.56 11.55
N PRO A 902 -51.72 36.84 11.37
CA PRO A 902 -51.66 35.70 10.47
C PRO A 902 -52.47 34.53 11.03
N GLU A 903 -53.21 33.84 10.16
CA GLU A 903 -53.90 32.60 10.53
C GLU A 903 -52.88 31.46 10.75
N GLU A 904 -53.26 30.47 11.57
CA GLU A 904 -52.41 29.30 11.82
C GLU A 904 -52.09 28.59 10.51
N GLY A 905 -50.79 28.48 10.18
CA GLY A 905 -50.31 27.87 8.93
C GLY A 905 -50.10 28.83 7.74
N GLU A 906 -50.44 30.12 7.87
CA GLU A 906 -50.29 31.10 6.78
C GLU A 906 -48.83 31.30 6.35
N MET A 907 -47.88 31.25 7.28
CA MET A 907 -46.44 31.34 6.99
C MET A 907 -45.95 30.16 6.13
N ALA A 908 -46.38 28.93 6.45
CA ALA A 908 -46.00 27.74 5.69
C ALA A 908 -46.62 27.74 4.28
N ARG A 909 -47.82 28.31 4.12
CA ARG A 909 -48.45 28.54 2.82
C ARG A 909 -47.69 29.58 2.00
N ALA A 910 -47.34 30.71 2.61
CA ALA A 910 -46.58 31.78 1.96
C ALA A 910 -45.19 31.31 1.49
N GLN A 911 -44.52 30.42 2.23
CA GLN A 911 -43.23 29.84 1.82
C GLN A 911 -43.36 28.96 0.56
N ARG A 912 -44.43 28.17 0.47
CA ARG A 912 -44.70 27.35 -0.73
C ARG A 912 -45.01 28.22 -1.96
N GLU A 913 -45.77 29.30 -1.77
CA GLU A 913 -46.09 30.24 -2.84
C GLU A 913 -44.83 30.98 -3.36
N GLU A 914 -43.90 31.33 -2.48
CA GLU A 914 -42.62 31.92 -2.87
C GLU A 914 -41.76 30.93 -3.67
N GLU A 915 -41.69 29.66 -3.23
CA GLU A 915 -40.94 28.62 -3.95
C GLU A 915 -41.52 28.38 -5.36
N GLU A 916 -42.84 28.38 -5.49
CA GLU A 916 -43.54 28.26 -6.77
C GLU A 916 -43.31 29.48 -7.67
N LEU A 917 -43.27 30.69 -7.09
CA LEU A 917 -42.95 31.93 -7.79
C LEU A 917 -41.53 31.90 -8.38
N PHE A 918 -40.51 31.54 -7.59
CA PHE A 918 -39.13 31.44 -8.10
C PHE A 918 -38.95 30.31 -9.10
N ARG A 919 -39.67 29.19 -8.93
CA ARG A 919 -39.69 28.09 -9.92
C ARG A 919 -40.30 28.55 -11.25
N SER A 920 -41.40 29.28 -11.22
CA SER A 920 -42.03 29.85 -12.42
C SER A 920 -41.13 30.86 -13.12
N LEU A 921 -40.46 31.71 -12.34
CA LEU A 921 -39.49 32.67 -12.84
C LEU A 921 -38.31 31.96 -13.55
N TYR A 922 -37.77 30.92 -12.91
CA TYR A 922 -36.67 30.11 -13.43
C TYR A 922 -37.05 29.39 -14.72
N GLU A 923 -38.21 28.73 -14.77
CA GLU A 923 -38.69 28.05 -15.98
C GLU A 923 -38.95 29.03 -17.13
N HIS A 924 -39.43 30.24 -16.83
CA HIS A 924 -39.62 31.28 -17.84
C HIS A 924 -38.27 31.72 -18.45
N PHE A 925 -37.26 32.00 -17.60
CA PHE A 925 -35.91 32.35 -18.10
C PHE A 925 -35.21 31.20 -18.81
N ARG A 926 -35.43 29.95 -18.38
CA ARG A 926 -34.87 28.76 -19.02
C ARG A 926 -35.44 28.53 -20.43
N THR A 927 -36.72 28.83 -20.65
CA THR A 927 -37.41 28.60 -21.92
C THR A 927 -37.23 29.75 -22.91
N ALA A 928 -36.99 30.98 -22.45
CA ALA A 928 -36.81 32.18 -23.27
C ALA A 928 -35.41 32.36 -23.91
N GLY A 929 -34.67 31.27 -24.23
CA GLY A 929 -33.24 31.28 -24.56
C GLY A 929 -32.73 32.38 -25.53
N ALA A 930 -31.44 32.73 -25.40
CA ALA A 930 -30.59 33.63 -26.21
C ALA A 930 -31.04 35.08 -26.53
N ASP A 931 -32.33 35.41 -26.52
CA ASP A 931 -32.85 36.77 -26.81
C ASP A 931 -32.80 37.72 -25.59
N ILE A 932 -32.28 37.25 -24.46
CA ILE A 932 -32.25 37.98 -23.18
C ILE A 932 -31.34 39.22 -23.21
N HIS A 933 -30.37 39.30 -24.12
CA HIS A 933 -29.47 40.46 -24.21
C HIS A 933 -30.15 41.78 -24.62
N ARG A 934 -31.43 41.76 -25.02
CA ARG A 934 -32.20 42.96 -25.40
C ARG A 934 -33.19 43.46 -24.33
N MET A 935 -33.34 42.77 -23.20
CA MET A 935 -34.47 42.97 -22.27
C MET A 935 -34.21 43.89 -21.05
N LEU A 936 -33.29 44.84 -21.15
CA LEU A 936 -33.23 45.97 -20.21
C LEU A 936 -32.96 47.24 -21.02
N ALA A 937 -34.02 47.79 -21.62
CA ALA A 937 -33.96 49.18 -22.06
C ALA A 937 -33.98 50.09 -20.82
N GLU A 938 -33.27 51.20 -20.87
CA GLU A 938 -33.37 52.24 -19.83
C GLU A 938 -34.85 52.68 -19.72
N GLY A 939 -35.52 52.36 -18.60
CA GLY A 939 -36.89 52.81 -18.32
C GLY A 939 -37.85 51.74 -17.78
N ASP A 940 -37.51 50.44 -17.83
CA ASP A 940 -38.39 49.39 -17.31
C ASP A 940 -38.44 49.36 -15.77
N THR A 941 -39.65 49.23 -15.21
CA THR A 941 -39.89 49.20 -13.75
C THR A 941 -40.08 47.76 -13.24
N LEU A 942 -39.50 47.48 -12.08
CA LEU A 942 -39.68 46.23 -11.33
C LEU A 942 -40.59 46.50 -10.13
N GLU A 943 -41.74 45.85 -10.07
CA GLU A 943 -42.71 45.95 -8.97
C GLU A 943 -42.77 44.61 -8.22
N THR A 944 -42.64 44.64 -6.89
CA THR A 944 -42.67 43.42 -6.06
C THR A 944 -43.56 43.55 -4.83
N ASP A 945 -44.41 42.55 -4.59
CA ASP A 945 -45.22 42.45 -3.36
C ASP A 945 -44.56 41.52 -2.35
N LEU A 946 -44.47 41.96 -1.09
CA LEU A 946 -43.78 41.26 0.00
C LEU A 946 -44.73 41.05 1.19
N SER A 947 -44.64 39.87 1.81
CA SER A 947 -45.23 39.61 3.14
C SER A 947 -44.13 39.57 4.21
N VAL A 948 -44.36 40.25 5.34
CA VAL A 948 -43.45 40.29 6.49
C VAL A 948 -44.15 39.71 7.71
N PHE A 949 -43.57 38.67 8.32
CA PHE A 949 -44.12 38.03 9.52
C PHE A 949 -43.32 38.42 10.76
N GLN A 950 -43.91 39.19 11.68
CA GLN A 950 -43.25 39.60 12.93
C GLN A 950 -43.78 38.77 14.12
N PRO A 951 -42.92 38.04 14.85
CA PRO A 951 -43.35 37.32 16.05
C PRO A 951 -43.52 38.29 17.22
N THR A 952 -44.75 38.46 17.70
CA THR A 952 -45.06 39.22 18.92
C THR A 952 -44.95 38.29 20.13
N SER A 953 -44.10 38.64 21.10
CA SER A 953 -44.07 37.92 22.37
C SER A 953 -45.25 38.36 23.22
N VAL A 954 -46.17 37.43 23.49
CA VAL A 954 -47.25 37.64 24.46
C VAL A 954 -46.67 37.37 25.86
N PRO A 955 -46.75 38.31 26.83
CA PRO A 955 -46.32 38.06 28.19
C PRO A 955 -47.09 36.87 28.77
N LEU A 956 -46.37 35.86 29.27
CA LEU A 956 -46.99 34.73 29.96
C LEU A 956 -47.73 35.23 31.22
N PRO A 957 -48.94 34.71 31.52
CA PRO A 957 -49.60 35.00 32.79
C PRO A 957 -48.72 34.56 33.97
N PRO A 958 -48.69 35.31 35.08
CA PRO A 958 -47.87 35.00 36.24
C PRO A 958 -48.25 33.64 36.82
N SER A 959 -47.23 32.85 37.17
CA SER A 959 -47.40 31.52 37.75
C SER A 959 -48.14 31.58 39.10
N PRO A 960 -49.05 30.63 39.39
CA PRO A 960 -49.73 30.57 40.68
C PRO A 960 -48.73 30.29 41.83
N PRO A 961 -48.95 30.87 43.03
CA PRO A 961 -48.05 30.73 44.17
C PRO A 961 -48.02 29.29 44.72
N PRO A 962 -46.89 28.86 45.31
CA PRO A 962 -46.74 27.51 45.85
C PRO A 962 -47.64 27.26 47.06
N SER A 963 -48.26 26.09 47.10
CA SER A 963 -49.09 25.62 48.21
C SER A 963 -48.29 25.44 49.51
N PRO A 964 -48.88 25.73 50.68
CA PRO A 964 -48.21 25.63 51.98
C PRO A 964 -47.98 24.16 52.42
N PRO A 965 -47.00 23.91 53.31
CA PRO A 965 -46.64 22.58 53.78
C PRO A 965 -47.67 22.01 54.76
N ASN A 966 -47.97 20.72 54.63
CA ASN A 966 -48.86 20.00 55.56
C ASN A 966 -48.23 19.83 56.96
N PRO A 967 -49.05 19.84 58.03
CA PRO A 967 -48.59 19.77 59.41
C PRO A 967 -48.20 18.35 59.86
N PRO A 968 -47.38 18.22 60.93
CA PRO A 968 -46.82 16.95 61.37
C PRO A 968 -47.72 16.20 62.36
N GLY A 969 -47.80 14.88 62.17
CA GLY A 969 -48.01 13.90 63.24
C GLY A 969 -49.36 13.19 63.28
N VAL A 970 -49.36 11.87 62.96
CA VAL A 970 -50.05 10.81 63.72
C VAL A 970 -49.26 9.51 63.55
N GLU A 971 -48.87 8.90 64.67
CA GLU A 971 -48.19 7.62 64.82
C GLU A 971 -49.11 6.42 64.50
N THR A 972 -48.57 5.39 63.84
CA THR A 972 -49.00 3.99 64.04
C THR A 972 -47.81 3.03 64.05
N SER A 973 -47.76 2.26 65.15
CA SER A 973 -47.03 1.03 65.56
C SER A 973 -46.01 0.32 64.61
N PRO A 974 -44.91 -0.24 65.14
CA PRO A 974 -43.83 -0.85 64.36
C PRO A 974 -44.08 -2.32 63.97
N SER A 975 -43.81 -2.65 62.71
CA SER A 975 -43.70 -4.02 62.19
C SER A 975 -42.27 -4.57 62.36
N PRO A 976 -42.10 -5.89 62.56
CA PRO A 976 -40.81 -6.53 62.91
C PRO A 976 -39.78 -6.47 61.78
N PRO A 977 -38.47 -6.56 62.10
CA PRO A 977 -37.39 -6.39 61.13
C PRO A 977 -37.35 -7.56 60.13
N PRO A 978 -37.27 -7.30 58.81
CA PRO A 978 -36.98 -8.34 57.83
C PRO A 978 -35.54 -8.84 58.03
N ALA A 979 -35.37 -10.16 57.95
CA ALA A 979 -34.11 -10.87 57.99
C ALA A 979 -33.07 -10.31 56.99
N PRO A 980 -31.76 -10.47 57.26
CA PRO A 980 -30.72 -9.99 56.35
C PRO A 980 -30.80 -10.77 55.04
N MET A 981 -31.14 -10.07 53.96
CA MET A 981 -31.03 -10.63 52.61
C MET A 981 -29.54 -10.88 52.33
N THR A 982 -29.21 -12.16 52.25
CA THR A 982 -28.04 -12.69 51.54
C THR A 982 -27.90 -12.04 50.16
N PRO A 983 -26.67 -11.78 49.67
CA PRO A 983 -26.46 -11.25 48.33
C PRO A 983 -27.09 -12.20 47.32
N PRO A 984 -27.93 -11.74 46.38
CA PRO A 984 -28.36 -12.60 45.30
C PRO A 984 -27.13 -13.00 44.48
N ASP A 985 -26.96 -14.31 44.31
CA ASP A 985 -26.02 -14.91 43.38
C ASP A 985 -26.08 -14.21 42.03
N ALA A 986 -24.89 -13.95 41.47
CA ALA A 986 -24.74 -13.34 40.17
C ALA A 986 -25.57 -14.12 39.13
N PRO A 987 -26.54 -13.49 38.44
CA PRO A 987 -27.21 -14.15 37.34
C PRO A 987 -26.21 -14.40 36.22
N ASP A 988 -26.06 -15.69 35.91
CA ASP A 988 -25.38 -16.21 34.74
C ASP A 988 -25.91 -15.49 33.48
N LEU A 989 -25.03 -14.80 32.76
CA LEU A 989 -25.37 -13.99 31.60
C LEU A 989 -25.69 -14.89 30.40
N SER A 990 -26.96 -15.20 30.28
CA SER A 990 -27.65 -15.74 29.12
C SER A 990 -27.39 -14.97 27.81
N ALA A 991 -27.24 -15.72 26.73
CA ALA A 991 -27.32 -15.23 25.36
C ALA A 991 -28.78 -14.93 24.98
N GLY A 992 -29.17 -13.65 24.99
CA GLY A 992 -30.48 -13.17 24.56
C GLY A 992 -30.35 -11.79 23.92
N ALA A 993 -30.88 -11.64 22.71
CA ALA A 993 -30.65 -10.52 21.80
C ALA A 993 -31.00 -9.12 22.37
N ILE A 994 -30.01 -8.23 22.50
CA ILE A 994 -30.22 -6.77 22.56
C ILE A 994 -29.09 -6.04 21.80
N GLY A 995 -29.43 -5.41 20.67
CA GLY A 995 -28.92 -4.09 20.26
C GLY A 995 -27.53 -3.90 19.64
N SER A 996 -26.65 -4.89 19.54
CA SER A 996 -25.29 -4.66 19.00
C SER A 996 -25.28 -4.43 17.48
N ALA A 997 -25.26 -3.17 17.05
CA ALA A 997 -24.92 -2.83 15.67
C ALA A 997 -23.38 -2.83 15.51
N SER A 998 -22.81 -3.93 15.01
CA SER A 998 -21.40 -3.95 14.58
C SER A 998 -21.27 -3.13 13.29
N ASN A 999 -20.91 -1.86 13.39
CA ASN A 999 -20.75 -0.99 12.23
C ASN A 999 -19.28 -0.90 11.84
N SER A 1000 -18.86 -1.68 10.84
CA SER A 1000 -17.47 -1.73 10.34
C SER A 1000 -16.98 -0.39 9.77
N SER A 1001 -17.89 0.53 9.45
CA SER A 1001 -17.54 1.88 8.95
C SER A 1001 -16.87 2.77 10.01
N VAL A 1002 -17.09 2.52 11.30
CA VAL A 1002 -16.54 3.37 12.40
C VAL A 1002 -15.11 2.97 12.77
N THR A 1003 -14.73 1.72 12.55
CA THR A 1003 -13.37 1.22 12.80
C THR A 1003 -12.41 1.49 11.64
N GLN A 1004 -12.90 2.00 10.51
CA GLN A 1004 -12.06 2.43 9.40
C GLN A 1004 -11.50 3.82 9.67
N THR A 1005 -10.35 4.12 9.05
CA THR A 1005 -9.83 5.49 8.98
C THR A 1005 -10.96 6.39 8.47
N PRO A 1006 -11.34 7.45 9.20
CA PRO A 1006 -12.43 8.30 8.74
C PRO A 1006 -12.07 8.89 7.38
N ASN A 1007 -13.07 9.29 6.59
CA ASN A 1007 -12.80 10.14 5.43
C ASN A 1007 -12.22 11.47 5.95
N LEU A 1008 -10.88 11.53 6.06
CA LEU A 1008 -10.15 12.62 6.70
C LEU A 1008 -10.45 13.95 5.99
N ARG A 1009 -10.72 13.92 4.68
CA ARG A 1009 -11.14 15.10 3.92
C ARG A 1009 -12.50 15.62 4.42
N ALA A 1010 -13.52 14.76 4.49
CA ALA A 1010 -14.85 15.14 4.96
C ALA A 1010 -14.86 15.59 6.43
N VAL A 1011 -14.07 14.90 7.26
CA VAL A 1011 -13.96 15.20 8.70
C VAL A 1011 -13.18 16.50 8.95
N ARG A 1012 -12.07 16.76 8.23
CA ARG A 1012 -11.31 18.03 8.32
C ARG A 1012 -12.08 19.22 7.74
N GLN A 1013 -12.95 19.00 6.75
CA GLN A 1013 -13.79 20.05 6.17
C GLN A 1013 -14.95 20.48 7.10
N ALA A 1014 -15.34 19.65 8.07
CA ALA A 1014 -16.34 20.03 9.04
C ALA A 1014 -15.78 21.12 9.97
N LYS A 1015 -16.23 22.37 9.79
CA LYS A 1015 -15.85 23.50 10.66
C LYS A 1015 -16.77 23.67 11.87
N GLN A 1016 -17.94 23.03 11.87
CA GLN A 1016 -18.98 23.21 12.88
C GLN A 1016 -19.47 21.86 13.41
N CYS A 1017 -19.81 21.83 14.69
CA CYS A 1017 -20.37 20.64 15.34
C CYS A 1017 -21.84 20.53 14.94
N LYS A 1018 -22.12 19.79 13.87
CA LYS A 1018 -23.46 19.67 13.30
C LYS A 1018 -23.76 18.23 12.90
N PRO A 1019 -25.04 17.82 12.81
CA PRO A 1019 -25.41 16.50 12.33
C PRO A 1019 -24.82 16.20 10.94
N THR A 1020 -24.09 15.10 10.80
CA THR A 1020 -23.44 14.66 9.54
C THR A 1020 -23.66 13.15 9.31
N PRO A 1021 -24.86 12.74 8.86
CA PRO A 1021 -25.24 11.33 8.79
C PRO A 1021 -24.47 10.50 7.74
N LYS A 1022 -23.85 11.15 6.74
CA LYS A 1022 -23.27 10.44 5.60
C LYS A 1022 -21.98 9.67 5.91
N PHE A 1023 -21.28 9.98 6.99
CA PHE A 1023 -19.96 9.39 7.29
C PHE A 1023 -19.71 9.26 8.80
N ALA A 1024 -20.78 9.15 9.59
CA ALA A 1024 -20.69 8.93 11.02
C ALA A 1024 -21.73 7.90 11.47
N TRP A 1025 -21.37 7.09 12.46
CA TRP A 1025 -22.33 6.27 13.16
C TRP A 1025 -23.22 7.15 14.02
N ILE A 1026 -24.52 6.92 13.89
CA ILE A 1026 -25.57 7.55 14.68
C ILE A 1026 -26.32 6.44 15.42
N PRO A 1027 -26.41 6.51 16.75
CA PRO A 1027 -27.21 5.55 17.51
C PRO A 1027 -28.69 5.61 17.13
N ARG A 1028 -29.44 4.55 17.42
CA ARG A 1028 -30.90 4.57 17.29
C ARG A 1028 -31.53 5.48 18.36
N LEU A 1029 -32.74 5.98 18.08
CA LEU A 1029 -33.50 6.81 19.03
C LEU A 1029 -33.86 6.06 20.31
N ALA A 1030 -34.16 4.76 20.23
CA ALA A 1030 -34.47 3.94 21.40
C ALA A 1030 -33.20 3.61 22.22
N ALA A 1031 -33.32 3.64 23.55
CA ALA A 1031 -32.33 3.10 24.47
C ALA A 1031 -32.54 1.58 24.67
N PRO A 1032 -31.50 0.79 25.03
CA PRO A 1032 -30.11 1.18 25.24
C PRO A 1032 -29.35 1.46 23.93
N ARG A 1033 -28.42 2.42 23.97
CA ARG A 1033 -27.63 2.87 22.81
C ARG A 1033 -26.16 2.55 23.01
N PHE A 1034 -25.69 1.44 22.45
CA PHE A 1034 -24.26 1.13 22.46
C PHE A 1034 -23.80 0.56 21.11
N ALA A 1035 -22.49 0.63 20.87
CA ALA A 1035 -21.83 -0.04 19.76
C ALA A 1035 -20.56 -0.74 20.24
N ASP A 1036 -20.38 -1.98 19.79
CA ASP A 1036 -19.16 -2.75 19.93
C ASP A 1036 -18.37 -2.67 18.63
N LEU A 1037 -17.13 -2.19 18.74
CA LEU A 1037 -16.22 -1.93 17.65
C LEU A 1037 -14.95 -2.75 17.88
N TYR A 1038 -14.56 -3.61 16.95
CA TYR A 1038 -13.39 -4.48 17.09
C TYR A 1038 -12.24 -3.98 16.23
N PHE A 1039 -11.03 -3.96 16.78
CA PHE A 1039 -9.83 -3.54 16.06
C PHE A 1039 -9.19 -4.73 15.36
N ASN A 1040 -9.12 -4.67 14.02
CA ASN A 1040 -8.43 -5.67 13.22
C ASN A 1040 -7.01 -5.16 12.87
N GLN A 1041 -6.09 -5.20 13.85
CA GLN A 1041 -4.73 -4.68 13.69
C GLN A 1041 -3.68 -5.77 13.91
N THR A 1042 -2.66 -5.77 13.06
CA THR A 1042 -1.49 -6.66 13.15
C THR A 1042 -0.23 -5.80 13.16
N PRO A 1043 0.62 -5.86 14.20
CA PRO A 1043 0.49 -6.68 15.42
C PRO A 1043 -0.67 -6.23 16.33
N VAL A 1044 -1.27 -7.17 17.06
CA VAL A 1044 -2.39 -6.87 17.97
C VAL A 1044 -1.93 -5.91 19.07
N ALA A 1045 -2.68 -4.84 19.30
CA ALA A 1045 -2.37 -3.89 20.36
C ALA A 1045 -2.56 -4.56 21.73
N THR A 1046 -1.70 -4.19 22.67
CA THR A 1046 -1.81 -4.58 24.08
C THR A 1046 -1.98 -3.33 24.91
N GLY A 1047 -2.48 -3.45 26.14
CA GLY A 1047 -2.57 -2.32 27.07
C GLY A 1047 -1.21 -1.62 27.25
N ALA A 1048 -0.10 -2.37 27.16
CA ALA A 1048 1.26 -1.81 27.23
C ALA A 1048 1.62 -0.89 26.05
N ARG A 1049 0.99 -1.08 24.89
CA ARG A 1049 1.28 -0.32 23.67
C ARG A 1049 0.24 0.75 23.37
N ALA A 1050 -0.91 0.76 24.04
CA ALA A 1050 -1.97 1.71 23.77
C ALA A 1050 -1.82 2.94 24.69
N SER A 1051 -1.52 4.10 24.12
CA SER A 1051 -1.37 5.36 24.88
C SER A 1051 -2.70 6.10 25.06
N ALA A 1052 -3.57 6.07 24.06
CA ALA A 1052 -4.88 6.70 24.10
C ALA A 1052 -5.91 5.97 23.22
N LEU A 1053 -7.18 6.06 23.58
CA LEU A 1053 -8.30 5.76 22.69
C LEU A 1053 -8.76 7.06 22.02
N VAL A 1054 -8.92 7.06 20.71
CA VAL A 1054 -9.24 8.25 19.92
C VAL A 1054 -10.67 8.16 19.39
N LEU A 1055 -11.49 9.18 19.66
CA LEU A 1055 -12.85 9.33 19.14
C LEU A 1055 -12.92 10.53 18.21
N TRP A 1056 -13.46 10.37 17.00
CA TRP A 1056 -13.75 11.49 16.10
C TRP A 1056 -15.24 11.84 16.17
N LEU A 1057 -15.56 12.92 16.88
CA LEU A 1057 -16.93 13.38 17.08
C LEU A 1057 -17.28 14.47 16.07
N MET A 1058 -18.36 14.27 15.31
CA MET A 1058 -18.87 15.23 14.32
C MET A 1058 -20.06 16.04 14.84
N ASN A 1059 -20.82 15.46 15.76
CA ASN A 1059 -21.93 16.07 16.46
C ASN A 1059 -21.92 15.58 17.92
N ARG A 1060 -22.11 16.47 18.89
CA ARG A 1060 -22.26 16.06 20.31
C ARG A 1060 -23.67 15.54 20.59
N GLY A 1061 -24.66 16.02 19.85
CA GLY A 1061 -26.07 15.80 20.19
C GLY A 1061 -26.54 16.67 21.35
N ALA A 1062 -27.73 16.38 21.86
CA ALA A 1062 -28.37 17.09 22.98
C ALA A 1062 -28.62 16.19 24.20
N VAL A 1063 -28.15 14.94 24.15
CA VAL A 1063 -28.16 14.04 25.30
C VAL A 1063 -27.00 14.43 26.22
N ASP A 1064 -27.24 14.41 27.52
CA ASP A 1064 -26.23 14.72 28.53
C ASP A 1064 -26.13 13.56 29.56
N PRO A 1065 -24.96 12.92 29.74
CA PRO A 1065 -23.78 13.06 28.89
C PRO A 1065 -24.02 12.51 27.47
N PRO A 1066 -23.41 13.11 26.43
CA PRO A 1066 -23.54 12.60 25.06
C PRO A 1066 -22.93 11.21 24.89
N ILE A 1067 -21.84 10.92 25.60
CA ILE A 1067 -21.25 9.58 25.73
C ILE A 1067 -21.28 9.22 27.22
N ALA A 1068 -22.05 8.20 27.58
CA ALA A 1068 -22.19 7.76 28.97
C ALA A 1068 -20.96 7.01 29.46
N SER A 1069 -20.39 6.14 28.63
CA SER A 1069 -19.15 5.44 28.96
C SER A 1069 -18.45 4.94 27.71
N VAL A 1070 -17.13 4.75 27.83
CA VAL A 1070 -16.33 4.03 26.84
C VAL A 1070 -15.53 2.96 27.57
N GLN A 1071 -15.60 1.73 27.06
CA GLN A 1071 -14.98 0.56 27.67
C GLN A 1071 -14.12 -0.15 26.61
N LEU A 1072 -12.88 -0.49 26.92
CA LEU A 1072 -12.08 -1.36 26.07
C LEU A 1072 -12.54 -2.81 26.22
N ILE A 1073 -12.67 -3.51 25.09
CA ILE A 1073 -12.92 -4.94 25.05
C ILE A 1073 -11.54 -5.60 25.01
N MET A 1074 -11.12 -6.24 26.11
CA MET A 1074 -9.76 -6.77 26.26
C MET A 1074 -9.78 -8.26 26.59
N ARG A 1075 -8.69 -8.97 26.30
CA ARG A 1075 -8.54 -10.40 26.64
C ARG A 1075 -7.09 -10.66 27.05
N ALA A 1076 -6.86 -11.55 28.02
CA ALA A 1076 -5.50 -11.95 28.38
C ALA A 1076 -4.73 -12.46 27.16
N ARG A 1077 -3.44 -12.10 27.04
CA ARG A 1077 -2.63 -12.47 25.88
C ARG A 1077 -2.59 -13.99 25.64
N ASP A 1078 -2.58 -14.76 26.71
CA ASP A 1078 -2.47 -16.23 26.68
C ASP A 1078 -3.83 -16.94 26.86
N ALA A 1079 -4.93 -16.19 26.87
CA ALA A 1079 -6.27 -16.78 26.96
C ALA A 1079 -6.63 -17.51 25.66
N ARG A 1080 -7.15 -18.74 25.82
CA ARG A 1080 -7.60 -19.57 24.70
C ARG A 1080 -8.70 -18.84 23.89
N PRO A 1081 -8.77 -19.04 22.56
CA PRO A 1081 -9.92 -18.57 21.78
C PRO A 1081 -11.23 -19.05 22.43
N GLY A 1082 -12.13 -18.12 22.76
CA GLY A 1082 -13.39 -18.40 23.47
C GLY A 1082 -13.42 -17.91 24.93
N THR A 1083 -12.28 -17.58 25.55
CA THR A 1083 -12.30 -16.92 26.86
C THR A 1083 -13.03 -15.58 26.76
N ALA A 1084 -13.96 -15.34 27.71
CA ALA A 1084 -14.73 -14.10 27.77
C ALA A 1084 -13.80 -12.87 27.78
N ALA A 1085 -14.17 -11.85 27.02
CA ALA A 1085 -13.44 -10.58 27.03
C ALA A 1085 -13.80 -9.78 28.29
N THR A 1086 -12.81 -9.16 28.91
CA THR A 1086 -12.98 -8.22 30.02
C THR A 1086 -13.28 -6.83 29.45
N LEU A 1087 -14.32 -6.18 29.98
CA LEU A 1087 -14.63 -4.79 29.66
C LEU A 1087 -13.92 -3.88 30.67
N VAL A 1088 -13.01 -3.04 30.18
CA VAL A 1088 -12.24 -2.11 31.03
C VAL A 1088 -12.72 -0.69 30.75
N GLN A 1089 -13.39 -0.05 31.70
CA GLN A 1089 -13.88 1.32 31.49
C GLN A 1089 -12.73 2.32 31.43
N VAL A 1090 -12.65 3.07 30.32
CA VAL A 1090 -11.62 4.09 30.07
C VAL A 1090 -12.17 5.51 30.10
N PHE A 1091 -13.49 5.65 30.03
CA PHE A 1091 -14.20 6.91 30.16
C PHE A 1091 -15.56 6.69 30.82
N ALA A 1092 -15.91 7.57 31.75
CA ALA A 1092 -17.22 7.66 32.39
C ALA A 1092 -17.73 9.08 32.22
N GLY A 1093 -18.74 9.27 31.37
CA GLY A 1093 -19.36 10.56 31.15
C GLY A 1093 -20.17 10.99 32.38
N GLN A 1094 -19.93 12.20 32.87
CA GLN A 1094 -20.73 12.84 33.91
C GLN A 1094 -21.72 13.83 33.28
N ALA A 1095 -22.85 14.08 33.96
CA ALA A 1095 -23.75 15.16 33.54
C ALA A 1095 -22.98 16.50 33.44
N GLY A 1096 -23.24 17.27 32.40
CA GLY A 1096 -22.54 18.51 32.06
C GLY A 1096 -21.21 18.33 31.31
N GLN A 1097 -20.62 17.13 31.28
CA GLN A 1097 -19.34 16.90 30.56
C GLN A 1097 -19.47 16.98 29.03
N GLY A 1098 -20.69 17.00 28.48
CA GLY A 1098 -20.89 17.22 27.04
C GLY A 1098 -20.24 18.51 26.53
N ALA A 1099 -20.07 19.52 27.39
CA ALA A 1099 -19.36 20.76 27.05
C ALA A 1099 -17.87 20.54 26.74
N ASN A 1100 -17.24 19.53 27.36
CA ASN A 1100 -15.80 19.27 27.26
C ASN A 1100 -15.41 18.39 26.06
N LEU A 1101 -16.36 17.69 25.44
CA LEU A 1101 -16.09 16.91 24.23
C LEU A 1101 -15.94 17.85 23.02
N THR A 1102 -14.72 18.08 22.55
CA THR A 1102 -14.46 18.90 21.36
C THR A 1102 -15.07 18.31 20.10
N CYS A 1103 -15.75 19.14 19.31
CA CYS A 1103 -16.44 18.74 18.08
C CYS A 1103 -16.54 19.94 17.13
N PRO A 1104 -16.32 19.78 15.81
CA PRO A 1104 -15.92 18.56 15.12
C PRO A 1104 -14.39 18.37 15.24
N ARG A 1105 -13.93 17.45 16.09
CA ARG A 1105 -12.50 17.22 16.34
C ARG A 1105 -12.25 15.81 16.86
N GLU A 1106 -10.98 15.45 16.81
CA GLU A 1106 -10.43 14.32 17.54
C GLU A 1106 -10.50 14.56 19.05
N HIS A 1107 -10.95 13.56 19.80
CA HIS A 1107 -10.92 13.54 21.26
C HIS A 1107 -10.14 12.31 21.73
N ALA A 1108 -8.96 12.53 22.29
CA ALA A 1108 -8.09 11.49 22.80
C ALA A 1108 -8.39 11.24 24.29
N LEU A 1109 -8.78 10.01 24.61
CA LEU A 1109 -8.99 9.49 25.95
C LEU A 1109 -7.71 8.79 26.40
N PRO A 1110 -6.87 9.42 27.25
CA PRO A 1110 -5.61 8.82 27.67
C PRO A 1110 -5.84 7.53 28.47
N LEU A 1111 -5.05 6.50 28.19
CA LEU A 1111 -5.14 5.18 28.85
C LEU A 1111 -4.20 5.05 30.05
N ALA A 1112 -3.38 6.06 30.32
CA ALA A 1112 -2.29 6.02 31.31
C ALA A 1112 -2.75 6.07 32.78
N LEU A 1113 -4.05 6.23 33.07
CA LEU A 1113 -4.56 6.51 34.42
C LEU A 1113 -5.81 5.68 34.74
N LEU A 1114 -5.69 4.36 34.81
CA LEU A 1114 -6.80 3.49 35.25
C LEU A 1114 -6.59 2.91 36.66
N PRO A 1115 -6.50 3.71 37.75
CA PRO A 1115 -6.44 3.18 39.11
C PRO A 1115 -7.83 2.79 39.69
N GLY A 1116 -8.91 2.77 38.90
CA GLY A 1116 -10.29 2.68 39.44
C GLY A 1116 -11.10 1.41 39.17
N GLN A 1117 -10.60 0.42 38.43
CA GLN A 1117 -11.42 -0.70 37.93
C GLN A 1117 -11.02 -2.08 38.49
N GLY A 1118 -10.29 -2.12 39.61
CA GLY A 1118 -9.83 -3.38 40.22
C GLY A 1118 -8.78 -4.14 39.39
N LEU A 1119 -8.33 -3.56 38.27
CA LEU A 1119 -7.29 -4.12 37.40
C LEU A 1119 -5.97 -3.42 37.71
N THR A 1120 -4.94 -4.18 38.08
CA THR A 1120 -3.61 -3.61 38.30
C THR A 1120 -3.02 -3.10 36.98
N GLU A 1121 -2.13 -2.11 37.01
CA GLU A 1121 -1.47 -1.61 35.80
C GLU A 1121 -0.73 -2.73 35.05
N ALA A 1122 -0.07 -3.63 35.79
CA ALA A 1122 0.58 -4.81 35.22
C ALA A 1122 -0.41 -5.75 34.53
N ALA A 1123 -1.59 -5.97 35.13
CA ALA A 1123 -2.66 -6.75 34.49
C ALA A 1123 -3.12 -6.07 33.20
N PHE A 1124 -3.39 -4.76 33.22
CA PHE A 1124 -3.84 -4.01 32.04
C PHE A 1124 -2.83 -4.10 30.90
N ARG A 1125 -1.54 -3.92 31.22
CA ARG A 1125 -0.43 -4.01 30.26
C ARG A 1125 -0.34 -5.39 29.60
N ASN A 1126 -0.71 -6.46 30.32
CA ASN A 1126 -0.70 -7.85 29.83
C ASN A 1126 -1.97 -8.25 29.04
N LEU A 1127 -3.00 -7.41 29.00
CA LEU A 1127 -4.19 -7.67 28.20
C LEU A 1127 -4.01 -7.18 26.76
N THR A 1128 -4.53 -7.96 25.82
CA THR A 1128 -4.69 -7.63 24.40
C THR A 1128 -5.97 -6.82 24.21
N VAL A 1129 -5.88 -5.70 23.48
CA VAL A 1129 -7.04 -4.86 23.15
C VAL A 1129 -7.72 -5.39 21.89
N LEU A 1130 -8.90 -5.97 22.05
CA LEU A 1130 -9.70 -6.53 20.95
C LEU A 1130 -10.60 -5.48 20.30
N GLY A 1131 -11.05 -4.48 21.07
CA GLY A 1131 -12.06 -3.54 20.62
C GLY A 1131 -12.43 -2.49 21.67
N VAL A 1132 -13.56 -1.83 21.45
CA VAL A 1132 -14.14 -0.82 22.32
C VAL A 1132 -15.66 -0.89 22.24
N ARG A 1133 -16.31 -0.76 23.40
CA ARG A 1133 -17.74 -0.58 23.58
C ARG A 1133 -18.02 0.87 23.95
N ILE A 1134 -18.85 1.56 23.17
CA ILE A 1134 -19.25 2.95 23.43
C ILE A 1134 -20.72 2.97 23.81
N HIS A 1135 -21.03 3.51 25.00
CA HIS A 1135 -22.40 3.77 25.44
C HIS A 1135 -22.73 5.24 25.26
N VAL A 1136 -23.85 5.52 24.60
CA VAL A 1136 -24.43 6.86 24.47
C VAL A 1136 -25.44 7.07 25.60
N GLY A 1137 -25.57 8.30 26.09
CA GLY A 1137 -26.52 8.63 27.15
C GLY A 1137 -27.95 8.19 26.84
N ASN A 1138 -28.69 7.81 27.88
CA ASN A 1138 -30.06 7.32 27.78
C ASN A 1138 -31.11 8.44 27.68
N GLY A 1139 -30.71 9.72 27.64
CA GLY A 1139 -31.63 10.84 27.50
C GLY A 1139 -32.55 10.70 26.28
N THR A 1140 -33.83 11.05 26.47
CA THR A 1140 -34.85 11.01 25.43
C THR A 1140 -34.58 12.07 24.36
N VAL A 1141 -34.57 11.66 23.09
CA VAL A 1141 -34.45 12.56 21.95
C VAL A 1141 -35.47 12.20 20.89
N THR A 1142 -36.01 13.21 20.21
CA THR A 1142 -37.04 13.04 19.18
C THR A 1142 -36.47 12.90 17.77
N LYS A 1143 -35.19 13.25 17.56
CA LYS A 1143 -34.53 13.24 16.25
C LYS A 1143 -33.10 12.70 16.35
N THR A 1144 -32.66 11.92 15.38
CA THR A 1144 -31.31 11.31 15.34
C THR A 1144 -30.20 12.36 15.22
N GLY A 1145 -30.51 13.55 14.69
CA GLY A 1145 -29.60 14.71 14.73
C GLY A 1145 -29.33 15.26 16.14
N ARG A 1146 -30.10 14.84 17.15
CA ARG A 1146 -29.88 15.19 18.56
C ARG A 1146 -29.07 14.11 19.30
N LEU A 1147 -28.59 13.07 18.63
CA LEU A 1147 -27.65 12.09 19.15
C LEU A 1147 -26.21 12.44 18.75
N PRO A 1148 -25.19 11.94 19.47
CA PRO A 1148 -23.81 12.09 19.03
C PRO A 1148 -23.58 11.37 17.70
N HIS A 1149 -22.77 11.98 16.83
CA HIS A 1149 -22.37 11.40 15.54
C HIS A 1149 -20.87 11.09 15.61
N ILE A 1150 -20.51 9.81 15.60
CA ILE A 1150 -19.11 9.35 15.74
C ILE A 1150 -18.61 8.91 14.37
N ALA A 1151 -17.69 9.68 13.78
CA ALA A 1151 -17.13 9.38 12.46
C ALA A 1151 -16.16 8.20 12.48
N SER A 1152 -15.32 8.10 13.50
CA SER A 1152 -14.35 7.02 13.62
C SER A 1152 -13.88 6.84 15.05
N VAL A 1153 -13.39 5.64 15.34
CA VAL A 1153 -12.77 5.26 16.61
C VAL A 1153 -11.48 4.51 16.33
N GLY A 1154 -10.39 4.93 16.99
CA GLY A 1154 -9.07 4.34 16.80
C GLY A 1154 -8.29 4.21 18.11
N LEU A 1155 -7.21 3.44 18.08
CA LEU A 1155 -6.23 3.36 19.15
C LEU A 1155 -4.97 4.11 18.74
N ARG A 1156 -4.49 5.00 19.62
CA ARG A 1156 -3.16 5.58 19.50
C ARG A 1156 -2.17 4.68 20.22
N LEU A 1157 -1.13 4.26 19.51
CA LEU A 1157 -0.07 3.44 20.08
C LEU A 1157 1.09 4.33 20.57
N ALA A 1158 1.74 3.90 21.64
CA ALA A 1158 2.92 4.55 22.25
C ALA A 1158 4.19 4.27 21.47
#